data_AF-A0A161HZV6-F1
#
_entry.id   AF-A0A161HZV6-F1
#
_cell.length_a   1.000
_cell.length_b   1.000
_cell.length_c   1.000
_cell.angle_alpha   90.00
_cell.angle_beta   90.00
_cell.angle_gamma   90.00
#
_symmetry.space_group_name_H-M   'P 1'
#
loop_
_entity.id
_entity.type
_entity.pdbx_description
1 polymer ?
#
loop_
_entity_poly.entity_id
_entity_poly.type
_entity_poly.pdbx_seq_one_letter_code
_entity_poly.pdbx_strand_id
1 'polypeptide(L)'
;MAYRAFYALPDTLVTSSGQVTNAVYGFTSMLTNLLRDEAPTHLAVAFDAGRVTFRTERYVEYKANRAATPDTFRGQVPLIQEVLEALHVPFLQREGIEADDILATLARQGREAGMEVLVCSGDRDSLQLVTDDVTVLYPKKGVSELARMTPDAVVEKYKVRPERYPDLAALVGETSDNLPGVPGVGPGVAARWIEQFGDLDSLLARQDEVTGKRGEALRDHADQVRLNRELNALLTDVELPLGVGDLALAGFDREAVHRVSDTLQFGTLRDRLLAVDPAAGPDADDTPGEGVEVTVHDGPVGPWLRARAGQPTGLDVSGTARPGAGDAWQLALAGASRDGAAEGVVVDLAEVSGDDERALAAWLADPGAPKVVHGAKAAWHMLAARGLPLAGVVFDTELAAYLCYPDQRGYDLTDLVVRHLGRELTVADGGAQGALDLDLDAGEPGGDAVVRAASVADLAGTLAELLADRGGADLLRDLELPLGLVLAGMEATGIAADTAFLTELEQYFATGVADAAAEAYAIIGREVNLGSPKQLQEVLFDQLGMPRTKKIKTGYTTDAASLQELFAKTEHPFLAHLLAHRDAAKLRTTVEGLLKAVQPDGRIRTTFQQTIAATGRLSSTDPNLQNIPIRTEAGRRIRRAFRVGDGYAELLTADYSQIEMRIMAHLSGDEGLIAAFRSGEDLHRYVGSRVFDVAPADVTPEMRAKVKAMSYGLAYGLSAFGLSQQLGVPTGEAQGLMDDYFTRFGGVRDYLTGVVEEARATGYTATILGRRRYLPDLTSDNRQRRQMAERMALNAPIQGSAADIIKLAMLGVQRELDERELGSRLLLQVHDELVVEVAEGERQVVEEVLRTQMGAAVALDVPLDVSVGAGETWHDAGH
;
A
#
# COMPACT_ATOMS: atom_id res chain seq x y z
N MET A 1 0.34 2.31 27.01
CA MET A 1 -0.39 3.08 25.97
C MET A 1 -0.86 2.28 24.75
N ALA A 2 0.01 1.51 24.08
CA ALA A 2 -0.32 0.76 22.85
C ALA A 2 -1.63 -0.07 22.88
N TYR A 3 -1.96 -0.70 24.02
CA TYR A 3 -3.22 -1.45 24.17
C TYR A 3 -4.47 -0.57 24.00
N ARG A 4 -4.44 0.69 24.46
CA ARG A 4 -5.54 1.66 24.21
C ARG A 4 -5.65 2.01 22.72
N ALA A 5 -4.52 2.20 22.04
CA ALA A 5 -4.50 2.43 20.58
C ALA A 5 -5.13 1.26 19.81
N PHE A 6 -4.82 0.02 20.20
CA PHE A 6 -5.40 -1.19 19.58
C PHE A 6 -6.93 -1.27 19.68
N TYR A 7 -7.54 -0.91 20.81
CA TYR A 7 -9.01 -0.91 20.94
C TYR A 7 -9.67 0.38 20.45
N ALA A 8 -8.96 1.50 20.41
CA ALA A 8 -9.46 2.76 19.86
C ALA A 8 -9.55 2.74 18.33
N LEU A 9 -8.65 2.00 17.66
CA LEU A 9 -8.58 1.91 16.21
C LEU A 9 -8.89 0.48 15.72
N PRO A 10 -9.68 0.30 14.66
CA PRO A 10 -8.95 0.17 13.41
C PRO A 10 -8.19 -1.14 13.08
N ASP A 11 -8.32 -2.31 13.72
CA ASP A 11 -7.67 -3.61 13.31
C ASP A 11 -7.86 -4.09 11.82
N THR A 12 -8.48 -3.27 10.98
CA THR A 12 -8.65 -3.39 9.52
C THR A 12 -7.65 -2.48 8.78
N LEU A 13 -6.92 -1.65 9.52
CA LEU A 13 -5.59 -1.15 9.19
C LEU A 13 -4.68 -2.37 9.16
N VAL A 14 -4.63 -2.95 7.98
CA VAL A 14 -3.86 -4.13 7.63
C VAL A 14 -3.06 -3.74 6.40
N THR A 15 -1.75 -4.02 6.41
CA THR A 15 -0.90 -3.80 5.24
C THR A 15 -1.34 -4.69 4.07
N SER A 16 -0.91 -4.39 2.84
CA SER A 16 -1.08 -5.32 1.71
C SER A 16 -0.48 -6.71 1.97
N SER A 17 0.56 -6.81 2.83
CA SER A 17 1.14 -8.08 3.28
C SER A 17 0.31 -8.83 4.35
N GLY A 18 -0.81 -8.27 4.81
CA GLY A 18 -1.73 -8.90 5.77
C GLY A 18 -1.38 -8.66 7.24
N GLN A 19 -0.41 -7.81 7.56
CA GLN A 19 -0.04 -7.45 8.92
C GLN A 19 -1.02 -6.42 9.49
N VAL A 20 -1.63 -6.70 10.65
CA VAL A 20 -2.44 -5.72 11.39
C VAL A 20 -1.51 -4.67 12.01
N THR A 21 -1.79 -3.37 11.81
CA THR A 21 -0.93 -2.24 12.25
C THR A 21 -1.66 -1.17 13.07
N ASN A 22 -2.89 -1.43 13.50
CA ASN A 22 -3.75 -0.47 14.22
C ASN A 22 -3.18 0.05 15.55
N ALA A 23 -2.51 -0.82 16.33
CA ALA A 23 -1.87 -0.42 17.58
C ALA A 23 -0.65 0.47 17.30
N VAL A 24 0.14 0.11 16.28
CA VAL A 24 1.32 0.88 15.85
C VAL A 24 0.88 2.26 15.35
N TYR A 25 -0.06 2.32 14.40
CA TYR A 25 -0.57 3.58 13.84
C TYR A 25 -1.10 4.52 14.94
N GLY A 26 -1.89 3.97 15.87
CA GLY A 26 -2.45 4.76 16.96
C GLY A 26 -1.39 5.22 17.95
N PHE A 27 -0.42 4.36 18.31
CA PHE A 27 0.68 4.74 19.20
C PHE A 27 1.58 5.82 18.55
N THR A 28 2.00 5.63 17.30
CA THR A 28 2.81 6.61 16.56
C THR A 28 2.05 7.93 16.38
N SER A 29 0.74 7.90 16.09
CA SER A 29 -0.10 9.10 16.04
C SER A 29 -0.19 9.85 17.38
N MET A 30 -0.21 9.12 18.50
CA MET A 30 -0.18 9.72 19.84
C MET A 30 1.17 10.36 20.13
N LEU A 31 2.26 9.66 19.81
CA LEU A 31 3.62 10.14 19.99
C LEU A 31 3.87 11.41 19.17
N THR A 32 3.45 11.41 17.89
CA THR A 32 3.50 12.57 17.00
C THR A 32 2.79 13.79 17.61
N ASN A 33 1.60 13.59 18.19
CA ASN A 33 0.86 14.67 18.85
C ASN A 33 1.56 15.14 20.13
N LEU A 34 2.10 14.23 20.95
CA LEU A 34 2.84 14.58 22.17
C LEU A 34 4.10 15.40 21.87
N LEU A 35 4.85 15.01 20.83
CA LEU A 35 6.03 15.75 20.39
C LEU A 35 5.67 17.17 19.94
N ARG A 36 4.62 17.32 19.13
CA ARG A 36 4.12 18.64 18.70
C ARG A 36 3.59 19.50 19.86
N ASP A 37 2.75 18.92 20.71
CA ASP A 37 1.96 19.68 21.69
C ASP A 37 2.74 20.00 22.98
N GLU A 38 3.78 19.22 23.31
CA GLU A 38 4.57 19.36 24.53
C GLU A 38 6.06 19.67 24.29
N ALA A 39 6.57 19.57 23.05
CA ALA A 39 7.95 19.84 22.63
C ALA A 39 9.04 19.37 23.64
N PRO A 40 9.06 18.08 24.02
CA PRO A 40 9.93 17.57 25.07
C PRO A 40 11.40 17.59 24.65
N THR A 41 12.31 17.89 25.59
CA THR A 41 13.77 17.79 25.35
C THR A 41 14.31 16.37 25.57
N HIS A 42 13.62 15.58 26.41
CA HIS A 42 13.98 14.21 26.76
C HIS A 42 12.75 13.32 26.66
N LEU A 43 12.91 12.09 26.18
CA LEU A 43 11.80 11.15 26.01
C LEU A 43 12.26 9.70 26.20
N ALA A 44 11.43 8.89 26.85
CA ALA A 44 11.59 7.44 26.90
C ALA A 44 10.24 6.73 26.89
N VAL A 45 10.23 5.46 26.47
CA VAL A 45 9.04 4.59 26.48
C VAL A 45 9.31 3.33 27.28
N ALA A 46 8.44 3.00 28.24
CA ALA A 46 8.54 1.77 29.03
C ALA A 46 7.60 0.67 28.49
N PHE A 47 8.08 -0.59 28.49
CA PHE A 47 7.32 -1.80 28.14
C PHE A 47 7.39 -2.85 29.25
N ASP A 48 6.30 -3.60 29.43
CA ASP A 48 6.24 -4.75 30.34
C ASP A 48 7.04 -5.94 29.79
N ALA A 49 7.98 -6.46 30.58
CA ALA A 49 8.78 -7.63 30.21
C ALA A 49 8.24 -8.92 30.85
N GLY A 50 7.22 -9.51 30.22
CA GLY A 50 6.68 -10.83 30.59
C GLY A 50 5.31 -10.79 31.27
N ARG A 51 4.89 -11.93 31.85
CA ARG A 51 3.62 -12.08 32.59
C ARG A 51 3.80 -12.33 34.09
N VAL A 52 5.02 -12.56 34.54
CA VAL A 52 5.37 -12.79 35.95
C VAL A 52 6.10 -11.55 36.43
N THR A 53 5.62 -10.99 37.53
CA THR A 53 6.13 -9.80 38.20
C THR A 53 6.12 -10.07 39.70
N PHE A 54 6.85 -9.29 40.48
CA PHE A 54 6.85 -9.44 41.94
C PHE A 54 5.42 -9.38 42.53
N ARG A 55 4.52 -8.59 41.91
CA ARG A 55 3.09 -8.50 42.27
C ARG A 55 2.35 -9.83 42.07
N THR A 56 2.60 -10.52 40.94
CA THR A 56 2.01 -11.83 40.62
C THR A 56 2.58 -12.96 41.49
N GLU A 57 3.86 -12.88 41.88
CA GLU A 57 4.46 -13.80 42.86
C GLU A 57 3.86 -13.60 44.27
N ARG A 58 3.56 -12.35 44.63
CA ARG A 58 3.00 -11.97 45.93
C ARG A 58 1.50 -12.25 46.06
N TYR A 59 0.74 -12.11 44.98
CA TYR A 59 -0.70 -12.41 44.91
C TYR A 59 -1.04 -13.09 43.57
N VAL A 60 -1.26 -14.41 43.60
CA VAL A 60 -1.46 -15.26 42.41
C VAL A 60 -2.67 -14.87 41.56
N GLU A 61 -3.69 -14.25 42.17
CA GLU A 61 -4.90 -13.80 41.46
C GLU A 61 -4.76 -12.39 40.86
N TYR A 62 -3.63 -11.71 41.06
CA TYR A 62 -3.34 -10.39 40.49
C TYR A 62 -3.41 -10.44 38.96
N LYS A 63 -4.19 -9.52 38.37
CA LYS A 63 -4.47 -9.45 36.92
C LYS A 63 -5.03 -10.76 36.31
N ALA A 64 -5.40 -11.78 37.10
CA ALA A 64 -5.81 -13.10 36.61
C ALA A 64 -7.11 -13.09 35.78
N ASN A 65 -7.98 -12.11 36.02
CA ASN A 65 -9.20 -11.90 35.24
C ASN A 65 -8.97 -11.15 33.91
N ARG A 66 -7.74 -10.71 33.58
CA ARG A 66 -7.44 -10.11 32.28
C ARG A 66 -7.47 -11.18 31.19
N ALA A 67 -8.28 -10.95 30.16
CA ALA A 67 -8.32 -11.81 28.97
C ALA A 67 -6.92 -11.93 28.34
N ALA A 68 -6.63 -13.08 27.73
CA ALA A 68 -5.35 -13.30 27.07
C ALA A 68 -5.10 -12.25 25.97
N THR A 69 -3.92 -11.64 26.00
CA THR A 69 -3.49 -10.63 25.03
C THR A 69 -3.67 -11.15 23.60
N PRO A 70 -4.50 -10.49 22.75
CA PRO A 70 -4.75 -10.96 21.39
C PRO A 70 -3.46 -11.16 20.61
N ASP A 71 -3.34 -12.27 19.87
CA ASP A 71 -2.12 -12.54 19.09
C ASP A 71 -1.88 -11.47 18.02
N THR A 72 -2.96 -10.87 17.48
CA THR A 72 -2.92 -9.72 16.57
C THR A 72 -2.38 -8.44 17.21
N PHE A 73 -2.41 -8.31 18.54
CA PHE A 73 -1.74 -7.23 19.28
C PHE A 73 -0.29 -7.60 19.63
N ARG A 74 -0.02 -8.85 20.02
CA ARG A 74 1.33 -9.29 20.40
C ARG A 74 2.34 -9.06 19.27
N GLY A 75 1.95 -9.34 18.02
CA GLY A 75 2.77 -9.07 16.83
C GLY A 75 2.92 -7.59 16.44
N GLN A 76 2.40 -6.64 17.22
CA GLN A 76 2.52 -5.20 16.96
C GLN A 76 3.43 -4.47 17.96
N VAL A 77 3.78 -5.08 19.10
CA VAL A 77 4.72 -4.45 20.06
C VAL A 77 6.13 -4.30 19.48
N PRO A 78 6.72 -5.32 18.80
CA PRO A 78 8.02 -5.15 18.12
C PRO A 78 7.99 -4.05 17.04
N LEU A 79 6.88 -3.92 16.31
CA LEU A 79 6.73 -2.88 15.29
C LEU A 79 6.68 -1.46 15.89
N ILE A 80 6.27 -1.32 17.15
CA ILE A 80 6.37 -0.04 17.86
C ILE A 80 7.83 0.21 18.27
N GLN A 81 8.58 -0.83 18.64
CA GLN A 81 10.01 -0.73 18.95
C GLN A 81 10.81 -0.34 17.69
N GLU A 82 10.57 -0.98 16.54
CA GLU A 82 11.14 -0.58 15.22
C GLU A 82 10.90 0.90 14.89
N VAL A 83 9.70 1.42 15.17
CA VAL A 83 9.40 2.86 14.98
C VAL A 83 10.15 3.72 16.00
N LEU A 84 10.24 3.32 17.27
CA LEU A 84 10.99 4.08 18.28
C LEU A 84 12.50 4.12 17.98
N GLU A 85 13.07 3.03 17.45
CA GLU A 85 14.46 2.97 16.98
C GLU A 85 14.71 3.95 15.84
N ALA A 86 13.84 3.99 14.82
CA ALA A 86 13.93 4.95 13.73
C ALA A 86 13.80 6.43 14.18
N LEU A 87 13.12 6.67 15.30
CA LEU A 87 12.98 8.00 15.91
C LEU A 87 14.09 8.30 16.95
N HIS A 88 15.07 7.41 17.11
CA HIS A 88 16.08 7.46 18.19
C HIS A 88 15.49 7.66 19.59
N VAL A 89 14.26 7.19 19.84
CA VAL A 89 13.60 7.28 21.14
C VAL A 89 13.96 6.04 21.97
N PRO A 90 14.70 6.17 23.09
CA PRO A 90 15.06 5.02 23.90
C PRO A 90 13.82 4.38 24.53
N PHE A 91 13.78 3.05 24.49
CA PHE A 91 12.76 2.27 25.19
C PHE A 91 13.37 1.29 26.19
N LEU A 92 12.65 1.08 27.29
CA LEU A 92 13.11 0.37 28.48
C LEU A 92 12.14 -0.76 28.83
N GLN A 93 12.70 -1.92 29.17
CA GLN A 93 11.97 -3.10 29.62
C GLN A 93 12.86 -3.90 30.58
N ARG A 94 12.30 -4.41 31.69
CA ARG A 94 13.05 -5.18 32.69
C ARG A 94 12.21 -6.33 33.22
N GLU A 95 12.71 -7.56 33.13
CA GLU A 95 12.01 -8.76 33.58
C GLU A 95 11.66 -8.67 35.08
N GLY A 96 10.44 -9.09 35.43
CA GLY A 96 9.90 -9.04 36.79
C GLY A 96 9.36 -7.68 37.26
N ILE A 97 9.58 -6.62 36.48
CA ILE A 97 9.19 -5.22 36.76
C ILE A 97 8.17 -4.73 35.73
N GLU A 98 7.19 -3.93 36.14
CA GLU A 98 6.16 -3.38 35.25
C GLU A 98 6.58 -2.03 34.66
N ALA A 99 6.02 -1.66 33.50
CA ALA A 99 6.36 -0.42 32.80
C ALA A 99 6.13 0.82 33.67
N ASP A 100 5.08 0.84 34.49
CA ASP A 100 4.78 1.97 35.38
C ASP A 100 5.81 2.12 36.53
N ASP A 101 6.51 1.06 36.95
CA ASP A 101 7.63 1.13 37.92
C ASP A 101 8.88 1.77 37.29
N ILE A 102 9.14 1.48 36.01
CA ILE A 102 10.21 2.11 35.23
C ILE A 102 9.92 3.61 35.09
N LEU A 103 8.67 3.98 34.74
CA LEU A 103 8.23 5.38 34.66
C LEU A 103 8.29 6.09 36.02
N ALA A 104 7.89 5.43 37.11
CA ALA A 104 7.98 5.97 38.47
C ALA A 104 9.43 6.26 38.89
N THR A 105 10.35 5.36 38.55
CA THR A 105 11.79 5.53 38.78
C THR A 105 12.35 6.70 37.97
N LEU A 106 12.06 6.78 36.67
CA LEU A 106 12.51 7.89 35.82
C LEU A 106 11.92 9.24 36.25
N ALA A 107 10.64 9.28 36.64
CA ALA A 107 10.01 10.51 37.11
C ALA A 107 10.65 11.04 38.40
N ARG A 108 11.00 10.15 39.34
CA ARG A 108 11.77 10.54 40.54
C ARG A 108 13.14 11.10 40.14
N GLN A 109 13.88 10.41 39.28
CA GLN A 109 15.22 10.85 38.83
C GLN A 109 15.16 12.20 38.09
N GLY A 110 14.17 12.41 37.22
CA GLY A 110 13.99 13.66 36.48
C GLY A 110 13.71 14.85 37.40
N ARG A 111 12.80 14.67 38.36
CA ARG A 111 12.54 15.67 39.41
C ARG A 111 13.79 15.97 40.26
N GLU A 112 14.56 14.95 40.63
CA GLU A 112 15.83 15.13 41.36
C GLU A 112 16.91 15.84 40.52
N ALA A 113 16.85 15.73 39.19
CA ALA A 113 17.66 16.50 38.25
C ALA A 113 17.10 17.91 37.95
N GLY A 114 15.95 18.29 38.54
CA GLY A 114 15.31 19.61 38.36
C GLY A 114 14.53 19.75 37.04
N MET A 115 14.09 18.65 36.44
CA MET A 115 13.26 18.64 35.23
C MET A 115 11.77 18.70 35.57
N GLU A 116 10.98 19.38 34.72
CA GLU A 116 9.53 19.20 34.67
C GLU A 116 9.23 17.88 33.93
N VAL A 117 8.50 16.96 34.56
CA VAL A 117 8.28 15.60 34.03
C VAL A 117 6.82 15.41 33.62
N LEU A 118 6.60 14.99 32.38
CA LEU A 118 5.28 14.62 31.84
C LEU A 118 5.15 13.09 31.71
N VAL A 119 4.35 12.46 32.58
CA VAL A 119 4.13 11.00 32.57
C VAL A 119 2.87 10.64 31.80
N CYS A 120 3.02 10.12 30.58
CA CYS A 120 1.88 9.77 29.71
C CYS A 120 1.44 8.31 29.89
N SER A 121 0.66 8.03 30.94
CA SER A 121 0.11 6.68 31.20
C SER A 121 -1.42 6.62 31.10
N GLY A 122 -1.90 5.43 30.73
CA GLY A 122 -3.31 5.07 30.77
C GLY A 122 -3.71 4.40 32.08
N ASP A 123 -2.76 4.13 32.97
CA ASP A 123 -3.03 3.57 34.28
C ASP A 123 -3.28 4.66 35.33
N ARG A 124 -4.09 4.35 36.33
CA ARG A 124 -4.41 5.28 37.42
C ARG A 124 -3.38 5.24 38.54
N ASP A 125 -2.63 4.15 38.69
CA ASP A 125 -1.58 4.08 39.72
C ASP A 125 -0.48 5.11 39.48
N SER A 126 -0.27 5.53 38.22
CA SER A 126 0.60 6.65 37.86
C SER A 126 0.25 7.98 38.56
N LEU A 127 -0.98 8.17 39.02
CA LEU A 127 -1.41 9.38 39.74
C LEU A 127 -0.69 9.58 41.08
N GLN A 128 -0.07 8.54 41.65
CA GLN A 128 0.76 8.66 42.85
C GLN A 128 2.10 9.37 42.60
N LEU A 129 2.49 9.54 41.33
CA LEU A 129 3.71 10.23 40.93
C LEU A 129 3.53 11.75 40.83
N VAL A 130 2.29 12.24 40.86
CA VAL A 130 1.96 13.65 40.59
C VAL A 130 2.47 14.55 41.72
N THR A 131 3.32 15.51 41.37
CA THR A 131 3.83 16.59 42.24
C THR A 131 3.79 17.91 41.49
N ASP A 132 4.25 19.01 42.09
CA ASP A 132 4.32 20.30 41.40
C ASP A 132 5.20 20.23 40.13
N ASP A 133 6.30 19.47 40.17
CA ASP A 133 7.21 19.25 39.03
C ASP A 133 6.88 18.02 38.16
N VAL A 134 5.82 17.25 38.48
CA VAL A 134 5.49 15.99 37.78
C VAL A 134 4.00 15.95 37.46
N THR A 135 3.64 16.05 36.18
CA THR A 135 2.26 16.01 35.70
C THR A 135 1.96 14.71 34.95
N VAL A 136 0.86 14.04 35.27
CA VAL A 136 0.40 12.87 34.50
C VAL A 136 -0.52 13.31 33.36
N LEU A 137 -0.23 12.85 32.14
CA LEU A 137 -1.06 13.06 30.95
C LEU A 137 -1.98 11.85 30.72
N TYR A 138 -3.22 11.94 31.21
CA TYR A 138 -4.16 10.82 31.24
C TYR A 138 -5.19 10.88 30.09
N PRO A 139 -5.35 9.84 29.24
CA PRO A 139 -6.28 9.90 28.11
C PRO A 139 -7.75 9.79 28.54
N LYS A 140 -8.55 10.79 28.17
CA LYS A 140 -9.99 10.87 28.50
C LYS A 140 -10.88 10.06 27.56
N LYS A 141 -10.75 10.26 26.25
CA LYS A 141 -11.63 9.65 25.23
C LYS A 141 -10.82 9.27 24.00
N GLY A 142 -10.79 7.98 23.68
CA GLY A 142 -9.89 7.45 22.66
C GLY A 142 -8.43 7.71 23.05
N VAL A 143 -7.65 8.22 22.10
CA VAL A 143 -6.20 8.45 22.22
C VAL A 143 -5.76 9.87 21.86
N SER A 144 -6.70 10.77 21.53
CA SER A 144 -6.41 12.13 21.04
C SER A 144 -6.71 13.26 22.03
N GLU A 145 -7.41 12.99 23.15
CA GLU A 145 -7.67 13.98 24.21
C GLU A 145 -6.98 13.55 25.52
N LEU A 146 -5.91 14.25 25.88
CA LEU A 146 -5.16 14.04 27.12
C LEU A 146 -5.61 15.06 28.18
N ALA A 147 -5.77 14.61 29.42
CA ALA A 147 -6.02 15.46 30.57
C ALA A 147 -4.72 15.60 31.39
N ARG A 148 -4.30 16.85 31.62
CA ARG A 148 -3.25 17.17 32.59
C ARG A 148 -3.78 16.93 34.01
N MET A 149 -3.19 15.95 34.68
CA MET A 149 -3.50 15.58 36.07
C MET A 149 -2.41 16.20 36.97
N THR A 150 -2.57 17.47 37.28
CA THR A 150 -1.79 18.22 38.27
C THR A 150 -2.27 17.89 39.70
N PRO A 151 -1.55 18.28 40.78
CA PRO A 151 -1.99 18.04 42.15
C PRO A 151 -3.42 18.51 42.43
N ASP A 152 -3.78 19.72 41.98
CA ASP A 152 -5.13 20.27 42.10
C ASP A 152 -6.18 19.46 41.32
N ALA A 153 -5.87 19.01 40.10
CA ALA A 153 -6.79 18.21 39.30
C ALA A 153 -7.04 16.81 39.92
N VAL A 154 -6.02 16.23 40.58
CA VAL A 154 -6.16 14.98 41.36
C VAL A 154 -7.07 15.21 42.57
N VAL A 155 -6.85 16.30 43.32
CA VAL A 155 -7.68 16.66 44.48
C VAL A 155 -9.12 16.98 44.06
N GLU A 156 -9.33 17.74 42.97
CA GLU A 156 -10.67 18.07 42.48
C GLU A 156 -11.46 16.80 42.13
N LYS A 157 -10.82 15.85 41.44
CA LYS A 157 -11.49 14.64 40.92
C LYS A 157 -11.66 13.54 41.96
N TYR A 158 -10.64 13.26 42.77
CA TYR A 158 -10.60 12.12 43.69
C TYR A 158 -10.73 12.50 45.17
N LYS A 159 -10.73 13.79 45.50
CA LYS A 159 -10.87 14.33 46.86
C LYS A 159 -9.77 13.89 47.84
N VAL A 160 -8.62 13.47 47.32
CA VAL A 160 -7.37 13.17 48.05
C VAL A 160 -6.19 13.77 47.29
N ARG A 161 -5.10 14.05 47.99
CA ARG A 161 -3.83 14.47 47.37
C ARG A 161 -3.15 13.28 46.66
N PRO A 162 -2.28 13.52 45.65
CA PRO A 162 -1.54 12.48 44.93
C PRO A 162 -0.87 11.42 45.83
N GLU A 163 -0.19 11.84 46.89
CA GLU A 163 0.56 10.94 47.79
C GLU A 163 -0.36 9.99 48.57
N ARG A 164 -1.66 10.30 48.61
CA ARG A 164 -2.74 9.52 49.25
C ARG A 164 -3.67 8.87 48.24
N TYR A 165 -3.37 8.95 46.94
CA TYR A 165 -4.12 8.22 45.92
C TYR A 165 -4.02 6.69 46.08
N PRO A 166 -2.84 6.09 46.35
CA PRO A 166 -2.73 4.64 46.58
C PRO A 166 -3.54 4.15 47.79
N ASP A 167 -3.63 4.97 48.85
CA ASP A 167 -4.44 4.70 50.05
C ASP A 167 -5.94 4.61 49.68
N LEU A 168 -6.41 5.49 48.79
CA LEU A 168 -7.79 5.49 48.28
C LEU A 168 -8.04 4.28 47.37
N ALA A 169 -7.12 3.98 46.46
CA ALA A 169 -7.22 2.83 45.58
C ALA A 169 -7.25 1.50 46.36
N ALA A 170 -6.43 1.36 47.40
CA ALA A 170 -6.39 0.17 48.26
C ALA A 170 -7.72 -0.10 49.00
N LEU A 171 -8.41 0.96 49.44
CA LEU A 171 -9.71 0.89 50.12
C LEU A 171 -10.88 0.60 49.15
N VAL A 172 -10.84 1.17 47.94
CA VAL A 172 -11.91 1.03 46.93
C VAL A 172 -11.79 -0.27 46.13
N GLY A 173 -10.57 -0.74 45.91
CA GLY A 173 -10.26 -1.88 45.03
C GLY A 173 -10.19 -1.50 43.55
N GLU A 174 -9.56 -2.37 42.77
CA GLU A 174 -9.23 -2.19 41.35
C GLU A 174 -9.69 -3.42 40.55
N THR A 175 -10.79 -3.30 39.81
CA THR A 175 -11.32 -4.42 39.00
C THR A 175 -10.38 -4.82 37.86
N SER A 176 -9.57 -3.88 37.34
CA SER A 176 -8.58 -4.08 36.27
C SER A 176 -7.51 -5.12 36.63
N ASP A 177 -7.17 -5.15 37.91
CA ASP A 177 -6.07 -5.90 38.50
C ASP A 177 -6.54 -7.01 39.43
N ASN A 178 -7.86 -7.20 39.51
CA ASN A 178 -8.51 -8.17 40.38
C ASN A 178 -8.17 -7.96 41.88
N LEU A 179 -8.07 -6.70 42.31
CA LEU A 179 -7.86 -6.34 43.72
C LEU A 179 -9.20 -5.98 44.38
N PRO A 180 -9.77 -6.84 45.24
CA PRO A 180 -11.04 -6.56 45.92
C PRO A 180 -10.86 -5.48 46.99
N GLY A 181 -11.71 -4.46 46.97
CA GLY A 181 -11.78 -3.40 47.97
C GLY A 181 -12.77 -3.70 49.10
N VAL A 182 -12.94 -2.75 50.02
CA VAL A 182 -13.82 -2.90 51.19
C VAL A 182 -15.30 -2.84 50.77
N PRO A 183 -16.13 -3.87 51.07
CA PRO A 183 -17.54 -3.89 50.67
C PRO A 183 -18.32 -2.65 51.13
N GLY A 184 -18.94 -1.96 50.16
CA GLY A 184 -19.76 -0.77 50.40
C GLY A 184 -18.99 0.54 50.61
N VAL A 185 -17.65 0.54 50.41
CA VAL A 185 -16.78 1.72 50.47
C VAL A 185 -16.44 2.16 49.05
N GLY A 186 -17.13 3.19 48.55
CA GLY A 186 -16.80 3.83 47.28
C GLY A 186 -15.80 4.99 47.45
N PRO A 187 -15.32 5.61 46.36
CA PRO A 187 -14.31 6.67 46.38
C PRO A 187 -14.61 7.82 47.35
N GLY A 188 -15.85 8.33 47.37
CA GLY A 188 -16.26 9.39 48.30
C GLY A 188 -16.47 8.97 49.77
N VAL A 189 -16.32 7.68 50.09
CA VAL A 189 -16.22 7.20 51.49
C VAL A 189 -14.75 7.06 51.86
N ALA A 190 -13.95 6.41 51.01
CA ALA A 190 -12.50 6.26 51.19
C ALA A 190 -11.80 7.62 51.35
N ALA A 191 -12.08 8.59 50.48
CA ALA A 191 -11.51 9.93 50.55
C ALA A 191 -11.78 10.63 51.90
N ARG A 192 -13.00 10.54 52.43
CA ARG A 192 -13.35 11.13 53.74
C ARG A 192 -12.70 10.42 54.92
N TRP A 193 -12.46 9.11 54.82
CA TRP A 193 -11.70 8.39 55.85
C TRP A 193 -10.23 8.78 55.81
N ILE A 194 -9.63 8.91 54.63
CA ILE A 194 -8.24 9.38 54.50
C ILE A 194 -8.11 10.83 55.00
N GLU A 195 -9.04 11.72 54.66
CA GLU A 195 -9.07 13.10 55.18
C GLU A 195 -9.24 13.15 56.71
N GLN A 196 -10.09 12.29 57.29
CA GLN A 196 -10.36 12.26 58.73
C GLN A 196 -9.21 11.65 59.55
N PHE A 197 -8.56 10.60 59.04
CA PHE A 197 -7.56 9.81 59.78
C PHE A 197 -6.11 10.11 59.33
N GLY A 198 -5.91 10.87 58.25
CA GLY A 198 -4.62 11.30 57.72
C GLY A 198 -4.07 10.37 56.63
N ASP A 199 -4.01 9.07 56.91
CA ASP A 199 -3.53 8.04 56.00
C ASP A 199 -4.09 6.65 56.30
N LEU A 200 -3.79 5.69 55.42
CA LEU A 200 -4.30 4.33 55.53
C LEU A 200 -3.83 3.61 56.79
N ASP A 201 -2.56 3.76 57.19
CA ASP A 201 -2.03 3.11 58.39
C ASP A 201 -2.68 3.65 59.65
N SER A 202 -2.90 4.97 59.74
CA SER A 202 -3.62 5.62 60.83
C SER A 202 -5.09 5.21 60.87
N LEU A 203 -5.74 5.05 59.72
CA LEU A 203 -7.11 4.53 59.61
C LEU A 203 -7.19 3.08 60.10
N LEU A 204 -6.26 2.21 59.70
CA LEU A 204 -6.23 0.79 60.09
C LEU A 204 -5.85 0.61 61.57
N ALA A 205 -4.97 1.47 62.11
CA ALA A 205 -4.62 1.48 63.53
C ALA A 205 -5.78 1.97 64.43
N ARG A 206 -6.68 2.81 63.88
CA ARG A 206 -7.84 3.39 64.59
C ARG A 206 -9.18 2.90 64.04
N GLN A 207 -9.18 1.75 63.37
CA GLN A 207 -10.35 1.18 62.68
C GLN A 207 -11.58 0.98 63.59
N ASP A 208 -11.38 0.83 64.90
CA ASP A 208 -12.48 0.70 65.86
C ASP A 208 -13.30 1.98 66.07
N GLU A 209 -12.77 3.15 65.70
CA GLU A 209 -13.51 4.42 65.68
C GLU A 209 -14.48 4.51 64.48
N VAL A 210 -14.31 3.66 63.46
CA VAL A 210 -15.19 3.58 62.29
C VAL A 210 -16.40 2.69 62.65
N THR A 211 -17.56 3.32 62.82
CA THR A 211 -18.78 2.64 63.31
C THR A 211 -19.74 2.22 62.19
N GLY A 212 -20.57 1.21 62.50
CA GLY A 212 -21.58 0.66 61.59
C GLY A 212 -21.02 -0.29 60.51
N LYS A 213 -21.90 -0.77 59.62
CA LYS A 213 -21.61 -1.85 58.65
C LYS A 213 -20.37 -1.66 57.77
N ARG A 214 -19.97 -0.40 57.50
CA ARG A 214 -18.76 -0.09 56.73
C ARG A 214 -17.48 -0.25 57.56
N GLY A 215 -17.53 -0.01 58.86
CA GLY A 215 -16.41 -0.25 59.78
C GLY A 215 -16.29 -1.72 60.21
N GLU A 216 -17.40 -2.46 60.21
CA GLU A 216 -17.39 -3.93 60.24
C GLU A 216 -16.64 -4.46 58.99
N ALA A 217 -17.11 -4.09 57.78
CA ALA A 217 -16.46 -4.48 56.53
C ALA A 217 -14.97 -4.09 56.44
N LEU A 218 -14.58 -2.90 56.94
CA LEU A 218 -13.17 -2.48 56.98
C LEU A 218 -12.31 -3.41 57.84
N ARG A 219 -12.79 -3.81 59.03
CA ARG A 219 -12.08 -4.77 59.90
C ARG A 219 -11.98 -6.15 59.27
N ASP A 220 -13.06 -6.63 58.66
CA ASP A 220 -13.12 -7.94 58.01
C ASP A 220 -12.18 -8.05 56.79
N HIS A 221 -11.79 -6.92 56.18
CA HIS A 221 -10.96 -6.87 54.96
C HIS A 221 -9.62 -6.12 55.19
N ALA A 222 -9.24 -5.84 56.43
CA ALA A 222 -8.08 -4.99 56.75
C ALA A 222 -6.76 -5.53 56.14
N ASP A 223 -6.55 -6.85 56.16
CA ASP A 223 -5.34 -7.47 55.60
C ASP A 223 -5.34 -7.47 54.06
N GLN A 224 -6.52 -7.58 53.42
CA GLN A 224 -6.64 -7.40 51.97
C GLN A 224 -6.32 -5.97 51.56
N VAL A 225 -6.75 -4.97 52.33
CA VAL A 225 -6.44 -3.56 52.07
C VAL A 225 -4.93 -3.27 52.22
N ARG A 226 -4.26 -3.88 53.20
CA ARG A 226 -2.78 -3.82 53.31
C ARG A 226 -2.10 -4.44 52.09
N LEU A 227 -2.55 -5.61 51.65
CA LEU A 227 -2.02 -6.26 50.45
C LEU A 227 -2.28 -5.42 49.18
N ASN A 228 -3.47 -4.85 49.01
CA ASN A 228 -3.77 -3.94 47.90
C ASN A 228 -2.82 -2.73 47.90
N ARG A 229 -2.47 -2.20 49.09
CA ARG A 229 -1.55 -1.05 49.24
C ARG A 229 -0.09 -1.40 48.97
N GLU A 230 0.32 -2.62 49.30
CA GLU A 230 1.63 -3.20 48.95
C GLU A 230 1.75 -3.37 47.44
N LEU A 231 0.68 -3.86 46.78
CA LEU A 231 0.68 -4.14 45.35
C LEU A 231 0.54 -2.88 44.47
N ASN A 232 -0.25 -1.87 44.87
CA ASN A 232 -0.41 -0.64 44.07
C ASN A 232 0.68 0.42 44.31
N ALA A 233 1.65 0.15 45.19
CA ALA A 233 2.84 0.97 45.32
C ALA A 233 3.74 0.77 44.08
N LEU A 234 4.09 1.87 43.41
CA LEU A 234 5.08 1.83 42.34
C LEU A 234 6.51 1.90 42.91
N LEU A 235 7.42 1.10 42.36
CA LEU A 235 8.84 1.13 42.71
C LEU A 235 9.49 2.37 42.09
N THR A 236 10.28 3.11 42.87
CA THR A 236 10.92 4.38 42.40
C THR A 236 12.45 4.31 42.35
N ASP A 237 13.01 3.17 42.73
CA ASP A 237 14.44 2.89 42.91
C ASP A 237 14.89 1.66 42.10
N VAL A 238 14.19 1.37 41.01
CA VAL A 238 14.57 0.31 40.06
C VAL A 238 15.93 0.65 39.43
N GLU A 239 16.88 -0.26 39.46
CA GLU A 239 18.14 -0.12 38.71
C GLU A 239 17.83 -0.19 37.19
N LEU A 240 18.10 0.88 36.45
CA LEU A 240 17.82 0.99 35.02
C LEU A 240 19.14 1.09 34.23
N PRO A 241 19.21 0.56 33.00
CA PRO A 241 20.42 0.62 32.16
C PRO A 241 20.69 2.01 31.57
N LEU A 242 19.69 2.90 31.60
CA LEU A 242 19.77 4.30 31.15
C LEU A 242 19.28 5.21 32.29
N GLY A 243 19.96 6.34 32.48
CA GLY A 243 19.51 7.43 33.35
C GLY A 243 18.87 8.56 32.54
N VAL A 244 18.29 9.55 33.22
CA VAL A 244 17.55 10.64 32.56
C VAL A 244 18.41 11.46 31.58
N GLY A 245 19.71 11.57 31.82
CA GLY A 245 20.64 12.27 30.93
C GLY A 245 20.91 11.54 29.60
N ASP A 246 20.60 10.24 29.51
CA ASP A 246 20.73 9.44 28.29
C ASP A 246 19.47 9.51 27.40
N LEU A 247 18.44 10.25 27.83
CA LEU A 247 17.11 10.30 27.18
C LEU A 247 16.90 11.53 26.29
N ALA A 248 17.95 12.32 26.05
CA ALA A 248 17.87 13.52 25.23
C ALA A 248 17.54 13.18 23.76
N LEU A 249 16.61 13.92 23.16
CA LEU A 249 16.23 13.71 21.76
C LEU A 249 17.31 14.30 20.82
N ALA A 250 17.80 13.48 19.89
CA ALA A 250 18.89 13.82 18.98
C ALA A 250 18.45 14.05 17.51
N GLY A 251 17.15 13.90 17.21
CA GLY A 251 16.59 13.91 15.86
C GLY A 251 16.37 12.51 15.28
N PHE A 252 15.56 12.40 14.24
CA PHE A 252 15.15 11.10 13.67
C PHE A 252 16.12 10.59 12.58
N ASP A 253 16.26 9.27 12.45
CA ASP A 253 16.83 8.67 11.23
C ASP A 253 15.74 8.71 10.14
N ARG A 254 15.79 9.73 9.30
CA ARG A 254 14.81 9.92 8.22
C ARG A 254 14.78 8.72 7.26
N GLU A 255 15.91 8.09 6.94
CA GLU A 255 15.92 6.91 6.05
C GLU A 255 15.19 5.73 6.72
N ALA A 256 15.44 5.47 8.00
CA ALA A 256 14.72 4.46 8.77
C ALA A 256 13.23 4.81 8.93
N VAL A 257 12.87 6.07 9.17
CA VAL A 257 11.47 6.52 9.26
C VAL A 257 10.73 6.31 7.93
N HIS A 258 11.35 6.63 6.78
CA HIS A 258 10.78 6.29 5.47
C HIS A 258 10.65 4.76 5.30
N ARG A 259 11.71 3.99 5.59
CA ARG A 259 11.74 2.51 5.46
C ARG A 259 10.66 1.81 6.30
N VAL A 260 10.52 2.17 7.57
CA VAL A 260 9.53 1.60 8.48
C VAL A 260 8.12 2.07 8.12
N SER A 261 7.95 3.33 7.70
CA SER A 261 6.66 3.87 7.27
C SER A 261 6.16 3.28 5.96
N ASP A 262 7.04 3.03 4.99
CA ASP A 262 6.72 2.32 3.73
C ASP A 262 6.24 0.89 4.05
N THR A 263 6.97 0.18 4.93
CA THR A 263 6.67 -1.19 5.37
C THR A 263 5.34 -1.28 6.15
N LEU A 264 5.08 -0.33 7.04
CA LEU A 264 3.83 -0.22 7.81
C LEU A 264 2.68 0.44 7.03
N GLN A 265 2.98 1.01 5.86
CA GLN A 265 2.06 1.65 4.93
C GLN A 265 1.45 2.98 5.43
N PHE A 266 2.26 3.74 6.17
CA PHE A 266 1.90 4.93 6.95
C PHE A 266 2.18 6.26 6.24
N GLY A 267 1.84 6.42 4.96
CA GLY A 267 2.12 7.64 4.17
C GLY A 267 1.79 8.96 4.90
N THR A 268 0.52 9.28 5.10
CA THR A 268 0.12 10.54 5.78
C THR A 268 0.51 10.66 7.25
N LEU A 269 1.00 9.57 7.87
CA LEU A 269 1.51 9.60 9.25
C LEU A 269 3.03 9.78 9.29
N ARG A 270 3.77 9.32 8.27
CA ARG A 270 5.19 9.60 8.01
C ARG A 270 5.42 11.10 7.93
N ASP A 271 4.66 11.78 7.07
CA ASP A 271 4.84 13.20 6.80
C ASP A 271 4.57 14.03 8.06
N ARG A 272 3.49 13.69 8.78
CA ARG A 272 3.16 14.29 10.10
C ARG A 272 4.17 13.98 11.20
N LEU A 273 4.89 12.86 11.10
CA LEU A 273 5.91 12.47 12.06
C LEU A 273 7.24 13.18 11.77
N LEU A 274 7.65 13.28 10.50
CA LEU A 274 8.82 14.05 10.10
C LEU A 274 8.67 15.56 10.39
N ALA A 275 7.44 16.09 10.32
CA ALA A 275 7.12 17.47 10.70
C ALA A 275 7.19 17.76 12.23
N VAL A 276 7.56 16.78 13.06
CA VAL A 276 7.79 16.95 14.52
C VAL A 276 9.15 16.40 14.96
N ASP A 277 10.10 16.33 14.02
CA ASP A 277 11.48 15.90 14.27
C ASP A 277 12.18 16.87 15.24
N PRO A 278 12.72 16.41 16.38
CA PRO A 278 13.43 17.26 17.34
C PRO A 278 14.70 17.93 16.77
N ALA A 279 15.28 17.40 15.69
CA ALA A 279 16.33 18.09 14.95
C ALA A 279 15.79 19.17 14.01
N ALA A 280 14.50 19.11 13.65
CA ALA A 280 13.77 20.19 12.99
C ALA A 280 13.24 21.17 14.06
N GLY A 281 14.13 22.03 14.57
CA GLY A 281 13.74 23.12 15.47
C GLY A 281 12.82 24.17 14.81
N PRO A 282 12.33 25.17 15.56
CA PRO A 282 11.56 26.28 14.99
C PRO A 282 12.36 27.18 14.02
N ASP A 283 13.69 27.05 14.01
CA ASP A 283 14.60 27.64 13.01
C ASP A 283 14.99 26.62 11.90
N ALA A 284 14.31 25.48 11.80
CA ALA A 284 14.60 24.43 10.81
C ALA A 284 13.63 24.38 9.62
N ASP A 285 12.51 25.11 9.68
CA ASP A 285 11.92 25.68 8.45
C ASP A 285 12.94 26.64 7.76
N ASP A 286 13.97 27.09 8.49
CA ASP A 286 15.02 28.02 8.05
C ASP A 286 16.44 27.41 8.13
N THR A 287 16.53 26.07 8.22
CA THR A 287 17.77 25.32 7.97
C THR A 287 17.61 24.56 6.65
N PRO A 288 17.67 25.24 5.49
CA PRO A 288 17.47 24.59 4.21
C PRO A 288 18.51 23.49 4.02
N GLY A 289 18.06 22.25 3.82
CA GLY A 289 18.91 21.22 3.23
C GLY A 289 19.35 21.72 1.87
N GLU A 290 20.66 22.01 1.70
CA GLU A 290 21.23 22.91 0.69
C GLU A 290 20.42 22.97 -0.62
N GLY A 291 19.55 23.98 -0.70
CA GLY A 291 18.72 24.23 -1.86
C GLY A 291 19.59 24.53 -3.07
N VAL A 292 19.14 24.14 -4.26
CA VAL A 292 19.89 24.45 -5.48
C VAL A 292 19.80 25.96 -5.74
N GLU A 293 20.92 26.67 -5.65
CA GLU A 293 20.98 28.08 -6.03
C GLU A 293 20.81 28.19 -7.54
N VAL A 294 19.65 28.67 -7.98
CA VAL A 294 19.29 28.73 -9.39
C VAL A 294 19.48 30.13 -9.94
N THR A 295 20.12 30.22 -11.11
CA THR A 295 20.10 31.42 -11.97
C THR A 295 19.20 31.15 -13.17
N VAL A 296 18.18 31.98 -13.37
CA VAL A 296 17.31 31.93 -14.57
C VAL A 296 17.97 32.71 -15.71
N HIS A 297 17.97 32.12 -16.90
CA HIS A 297 18.60 32.72 -18.08
C HIS A 297 17.61 33.58 -18.89
N ASP A 298 17.72 34.90 -18.77
CA ASP A 298 16.91 35.90 -19.51
C ASP A 298 17.23 36.02 -21.02
N GLY A 299 18.22 35.27 -21.52
CA GLY A 299 18.65 35.33 -22.91
C GLY A 299 17.89 34.40 -23.86
N PRO A 300 18.08 34.51 -25.19
CA PRO A 300 17.42 33.65 -26.15
C PRO A 300 17.77 32.16 -25.95
N VAL A 301 16.75 31.30 -26.04
CA VAL A 301 16.81 29.86 -25.76
C VAL A 301 17.74 29.14 -26.75
N GLY A 302 17.73 29.53 -28.02
CA GLY A 302 18.53 28.88 -29.06
C GLY A 302 20.06 28.90 -28.80
N PRO A 303 20.68 30.05 -28.47
CA PRO A 303 22.05 30.13 -27.96
C PRO A 303 22.32 29.27 -26.72
N TRP A 304 21.42 29.31 -25.72
CA TRP A 304 21.57 28.55 -24.46
C TRP A 304 21.63 27.03 -24.71
N LEU A 305 20.72 26.52 -25.55
CA LEU A 305 20.70 25.12 -25.98
C LEU A 305 21.98 24.72 -26.72
N ARG A 306 22.48 25.57 -27.64
CA ARG A 306 23.72 25.28 -28.39
C ARG A 306 24.96 25.21 -27.51
N ALA A 307 25.03 26.00 -26.44
CA ALA A 307 26.14 25.93 -25.48
C ALA A 307 26.19 24.59 -24.70
N ARG A 308 25.05 23.90 -24.62
CA ARG A 308 24.85 22.64 -23.87
C ARG A 308 24.65 21.41 -24.77
N ALA A 309 24.93 21.54 -26.08
CA ALA A 309 24.74 20.46 -27.05
C ALA A 309 25.47 19.16 -26.63
N GLY A 310 24.74 18.04 -26.62
CA GLY A 310 25.23 16.72 -26.21
C GLY A 310 25.31 16.46 -24.70
N GLN A 311 24.95 17.43 -23.85
CA GLN A 311 24.91 17.25 -22.39
C GLN A 311 23.48 16.88 -21.94
N PRO A 312 23.31 15.90 -21.03
CA PRO A 312 22.00 15.59 -20.45
C PRO A 312 21.37 16.84 -19.83
N THR A 313 20.19 17.20 -20.31
CA THR A 313 19.45 18.38 -19.83
C THR A 313 18.16 17.91 -19.17
N GLY A 314 17.95 18.31 -17.92
CA GLY A 314 16.68 18.12 -17.22
C GLY A 314 15.60 18.97 -17.87
N LEU A 315 14.44 18.35 -18.11
CA LEU A 315 13.25 18.96 -18.71
C LEU A 315 12.08 18.75 -17.77
N ASP A 316 11.53 19.86 -17.28
CA ASP A 316 10.24 19.90 -16.58
C ASP A 316 9.20 20.55 -17.51
N VAL A 317 7.99 19.98 -17.56
CA VAL A 317 6.89 20.47 -18.41
C VAL A 317 5.67 20.73 -17.54
N SER A 318 5.25 21.98 -17.49
CA SER A 318 4.06 22.42 -16.79
C SER A 318 2.88 22.43 -17.76
N GLY A 319 1.87 21.60 -17.46
CA GLY A 319 0.80 21.32 -18.40
C GLY A 319 -0.25 20.34 -17.87
N THR A 320 -1.14 19.93 -18.77
CA THR A 320 -2.11 18.84 -18.54
C THR A 320 -1.70 17.63 -19.38
N ALA A 321 -1.46 16.48 -18.75
CA ALA A 321 -0.99 15.26 -19.42
C ALA A 321 -2.11 14.33 -19.92
N ARG A 322 -3.36 14.82 -20.06
CA ARG A 322 -4.51 13.96 -20.39
C ARG A 322 -4.44 13.47 -21.83
N PRO A 323 -4.42 12.15 -22.11
CA PRO A 323 -4.36 11.65 -23.49
C PRO A 323 -5.48 12.21 -24.39
N GLY A 324 -5.10 12.76 -25.55
CA GLY A 324 -6.02 13.39 -26.52
C GLY A 324 -6.57 14.77 -26.13
N ALA A 325 -6.27 15.25 -24.92
CA ALA A 325 -6.67 16.57 -24.41
C ALA A 325 -5.55 17.19 -23.55
N GLY A 326 -4.30 16.95 -23.96
CA GLY A 326 -3.13 17.49 -23.29
C GLY A 326 -2.94 18.97 -23.61
N ASP A 327 -2.12 19.65 -22.82
CA ASP A 327 -1.60 20.96 -23.16
C ASP A 327 -0.29 21.23 -22.39
N ALA A 328 0.61 22.02 -22.95
CA ALA A 328 1.80 22.55 -22.29
C ALA A 328 1.74 24.07 -22.30
N TRP A 329 1.90 24.71 -21.14
CA TRP A 329 1.97 26.18 -21.04
C TRP A 329 3.36 26.70 -20.74
N GLN A 330 4.18 25.94 -20.01
CA GLN A 330 5.55 26.34 -19.67
C GLN A 330 6.50 25.13 -19.67
N LEU A 331 7.73 25.35 -20.11
CA LEU A 331 8.85 24.42 -19.96
C LEU A 331 9.94 25.06 -19.09
N ALA A 332 10.64 24.24 -18.32
CA ALA A 332 11.92 24.61 -17.72
C ALA A 332 13.01 23.62 -18.13
N LEU A 333 14.19 24.14 -18.44
CA LEU A 333 15.36 23.39 -18.87
C LEU A 333 16.54 23.72 -17.97
N ALA A 334 17.24 22.72 -17.45
CA ALA A 334 18.42 22.91 -16.61
C ALA A 334 19.50 21.85 -16.86
N GLY A 335 20.76 22.19 -16.58
CA GLY A 335 21.80 21.19 -16.38
C GLY A 335 21.74 20.62 -14.96
N ALA A 336 22.49 19.54 -14.72
CA ALA A 336 22.78 19.07 -13.36
C ALA A 336 23.52 20.18 -12.58
N SER A 337 23.25 20.30 -11.28
CA SER A 337 23.88 21.27 -10.40
C SER A 337 25.38 21.01 -10.24
N ARG A 338 26.14 22.08 -9.96
CA ARG A 338 27.57 22.02 -9.66
C ARG A 338 27.83 22.90 -8.45
N ASP A 339 28.46 22.32 -7.44
CA ASP A 339 28.77 22.99 -6.17
C ASP A 339 27.54 23.69 -5.54
N GLY A 340 26.35 23.07 -5.67
CA GLY A 340 25.08 23.59 -5.16
C GLY A 340 24.32 24.54 -6.11
N ALA A 341 24.91 24.98 -7.22
CA ALA A 341 24.29 25.94 -8.14
C ALA A 341 23.90 25.34 -9.50
N ALA A 342 22.84 25.87 -10.13
CA ALA A 342 22.41 25.51 -11.49
C ALA A 342 21.97 26.73 -12.31
N GLU A 343 22.30 26.74 -13.61
CA GLU A 343 21.76 27.70 -14.58
C GLU A 343 20.74 26.98 -15.47
N GLY A 344 19.53 27.55 -15.57
CA GLY A 344 18.45 27.04 -16.40
C GLY A 344 17.70 28.14 -17.15
N VAL A 345 16.78 27.74 -18.03
CA VAL A 345 15.92 28.66 -18.80
C VAL A 345 14.46 28.23 -18.67
N VAL A 346 13.58 29.21 -18.50
CA VAL A 346 12.11 29.03 -18.50
C VAL A 346 11.56 29.53 -19.82
N VAL A 347 10.64 28.79 -20.41
CA VAL A 347 9.97 29.15 -21.66
C VAL A 347 8.47 29.09 -21.45
N ASP A 348 7.82 30.25 -21.43
CA ASP A 348 6.36 30.35 -21.54
C ASP A 348 5.95 30.15 -23.01
N LEU A 349 5.16 29.10 -23.30
CA LEU A 349 4.74 28.75 -24.66
C LEU A 349 3.63 29.65 -25.22
N ALA A 350 3.08 30.59 -24.44
CA ALA A 350 2.19 31.64 -24.93
C ALA A 350 2.95 32.91 -25.35
N GLU A 351 4.14 33.17 -24.77
CA GLU A 351 4.93 34.38 -25.01
C GLU A 351 6.25 34.15 -25.78
N VAL A 352 6.61 32.90 -26.04
CA VAL A 352 7.87 32.51 -26.72
C VAL A 352 8.05 33.21 -28.09
N SER A 353 9.28 33.67 -28.35
CA SER A 353 9.64 34.25 -29.64
C SER A 353 9.62 33.17 -30.73
N GLY A 354 9.13 33.48 -31.94
CA GLY A 354 9.07 32.49 -33.02
C GLY A 354 10.43 31.90 -33.42
N ASP A 355 11.55 32.58 -33.12
CA ASP A 355 12.90 32.07 -33.37
C ASP A 355 13.33 31.07 -32.29
N ASP A 356 12.96 31.32 -31.02
CA ASP A 356 13.20 30.42 -29.90
C ASP A 356 12.25 29.22 -29.91
N GLU A 357 11.00 29.39 -30.32
CA GLU A 357 10.03 28.31 -30.53
C GLU A 357 10.58 27.29 -31.55
N ARG A 358 11.12 27.77 -32.68
CA ARG A 358 11.75 26.89 -33.68
C ARG A 358 13.02 26.23 -33.17
N ALA A 359 13.80 26.91 -32.33
CA ALA A 359 14.99 26.33 -31.72
C ALA A 359 14.65 25.24 -30.68
N LEU A 360 13.64 25.49 -29.85
CA LEU A 360 13.10 24.56 -28.87
C LEU A 360 12.48 23.34 -29.54
N ALA A 361 11.62 23.54 -30.55
CA ALA A 361 11.01 22.45 -31.32
C ALA A 361 12.06 21.57 -32.01
N ALA A 362 13.10 22.17 -32.61
CA ALA A 362 14.21 21.43 -33.20
C ALA A 362 15.01 20.63 -32.17
N TRP A 363 15.22 21.19 -30.97
CA TRP A 363 15.93 20.50 -29.89
C TRP A 363 15.10 19.35 -29.29
N LEU A 364 13.81 19.57 -29.03
CA LEU A 364 12.88 18.53 -28.56
C LEU A 364 12.81 17.36 -29.55
N ALA A 365 12.79 17.66 -30.86
CA ALA A 365 12.80 16.67 -31.95
C ALA A 365 14.12 15.91 -32.13
N ASP A 366 15.26 16.43 -31.65
CA ASP A 366 16.59 15.84 -31.92
C ASP A 366 16.90 14.65 -30.99
N PRO A 367 16.99 13.40 -31.50
CA PRO A 367 17.36 12.24 -30.68
C PRO A 367 18.82 12.28 -30.21
N GLY A 368 19.70 13.08 -30.84
CA GLY A 368 21.08 13.29 -30.44
C GLY A 368 21.25 14.29 -29.29
N ALA A 369 20.18 15.01 -28.91
CA ALA A 369 20.15 15.88 -27.75
C ALA A 369 19.53 15.14 -26.56
N PRO A 370 20.32 14.69 -25.55
CA PRO A 370 19.83 13.87 -24.46
C PRO A 370 18.98 14.67 -23.46
N LYS A 371 17.73 14.24 -23.23
CA LYS A 371 16.83 14.77 -22.20
C LYS A 371 16.69 13.82 -21.02
N VAL A 372 16.57 14.40 -19.84
CA VAL A 372 16.22 13.74 -18.60
C VAL A 372 14.89 14.30 -18.13
N VAL A 373 13.96 13.43 -17.73
CA VAL A 373 12.59 13.81 -17.35
C VAL A 373 12.13 13.10 -16.08
N HIS A 374 10.97 13.54 -15.58
CA HIS A 374 10.19 12.84 -14.58
C HIS A 374 8.81 12.57 -15.16
N GLY A 375 8.52 11.31 -15.53
CA GLY A 375 7.28 10.93 -16.21
C GLY A 375 7.28 11.31 -17.70
N ALA A 376 8.14 10.66 -18.50
CA ALA A 376 8.34 10.93 -19.92
C ALA A 376 7.04 10.93 -20.74
N LYS A 377 6.12 10.02 -20.43
CA LYS A 377 4.82 9.89 -21.11
C LYS A 377 3.88 11.06 -20.80
N ALA A 378 3.96 11.63 -19.60
CA ALA A 378 3.18 12.81 -19.23
C ALA A 378 3.69 14.04 -20.02
N ALA A 379 5.01 14.25 -20.03
CA ALA A 379 5.65 15.29 -20.83
C ALA A 379 5.34 15.15 -22.34
N TRP A 380 5.35 13.92 -22.87
CA TRP A 380 4.98 13.65 -24.27
C TRP A 380 3.55 14.12 -24.59
N HIS A 381 2.54 13.78 -23.77
CA HIS A 381 1.15 14.20 -24.01
C HIS A 381 0.94 15.71 -23.93
N MET A 382 1.63 16.38 -23.00
CA MET A 382 1.59 17.85 -22.89
C MET A 382 2.16 18.52 -24.15
N LEU A 383 3.34 18.07 -24.61
CA LEU A 383 4.06 18.66 -25.75
C LEU A 383 3.41 18.33 -27.10
N ALA A 384 2.93 17.09 -27.29
CA ALA A 384 2.32 16.65 -28.53
C ALA A 384 1.07 17.48 -28.91
N ALA A 385 0.30 17.94 -27.92
CA ALA A 385 -0.85 18.81 -28.13
C ALA A 385 -0.49 20.19 -28.72
N ARG A 386 0.74 20.67 -28.47
CA ARG A 386 1.33 21.88 -29.07
C ARG A 386 2.04 21.61 -30.39
N GLY A 387 2.03 20.37 -30.89
CA GLY A 387 2.78 19.96 -32.07
C GLY A 387 4.30 19.87 -31.84
N LEU A 388 4.75 19.84 -30.58
CA LEU A 388 6.15 19.71 -30.21
C LEU A 388 6.49 18.22 -29.98
N PRO A 389 7.30 17.58 -30.84
CA PRO A 389 7.66 16.18 -30.67
C PRO A 389 8.74 16.03 -29.59
N LEU A 390 8.59 15.05 -28.68
CA LEU A 390 9.59 14.73 -27.67
C LEU A 390 10.38 13.47 -28.08
N ALA A 391 11.65 13.65 -28.48
CA ALA A 391 12.59 12.60 -28.81
C ALA A 391 13.89 12.73 -27.98
N GLY A 392 14.73 11.70 -27.93
CA GLY A 392 16.03 11.77 -27.24
C GLY A 392 15.95 11.76 -25.71
N VAL A 393 14.84 11.31 -25.12
CA VAL A 393 14.77 11.05 -23.67
C VAL A 393 15.68 9.84 -23.35
N VAL A 394 16.75 10.08 -22.59
CA VAL A 394 17.74 9.05 -22.23
C VAL A 394 17.55 8.52 -20.81
N PHE A 395 16.77 9.22 -19.98
CA PHE A 395 16.50 8.83 -18.60
C PHE A 395 15.16 9.39 -18.13
N ASP A 396 14.38 8.56 -17.44
CA ASP A 396 13.15 8.95 -16.75
C ASP A 396 13.31 8.53 -15.28
N THR A 397 13.29 9.52 -14.40
CA THR A 397 13.51 9.33 -12.96
C THR A 397 12.35 8.56 -12.30
N GLU A 398 11.13 8.62 -12.82
CA GLU A 398 9.99 7.84 -12.32
C GLU A 398 10.21 6.33 -12.60
N LEU A 399 10.52 5.99 -13.85
CA LEU A 399 10.79 4.62 -14.28
C LEU A 399 12.05 4.04 -13.63
N ALA A 400 13.10 4.84 -13.46
CA ALA A 400 14.32 4.44 -12.77
C ALA A 400 14.09 4.13 -11.29
N ALA A 401 13.35 5.00 -10.57
CA ALA A 401 13.00 4.78 -9.18
C ALA A 401 12.11 3.54 -9.01
N TYR A 402 11.16 3.32 -9.92
CA TYR A 402 10.34 2.10 -9.97
C TYR A 402 11.17 0.81 -10.17
N LEU A 403 12.14 0.81 -11.09
CA LEU A 403 13.03 -0.34 -11.29
C LEU A 403 13.90 -0.62 -10.05
N CYS A 404 14.27 0.42 -9.30
CA CYS A 404 14.98 0.27 -8.04
C CYS A 404 14.07 -0.26 -6.91
N TYR A 405 12.85 0.25 -6.76
CA TYR A 405 11.96 -0.02 -5.62
C TYR A 405 10.50 -0.34 -6.04
N PRO A 406 10.23 -1.44 -6.76
CA PRO A 406 8.95 -1.68 -7.44
C PRO A 406 7.74 -1.90 -6.50
N ASP A 407 7.95 -2.04 -5.20
CA ASP A 407 6.90 -2.17 -4.17
C ASP A 407 6.55 -0.82 -3.49
N GLN A 408 7.16 0.30 -3.90
CA GLN A 408 6.83 1.65 -3.43
C GLN A 408 5.46 2.12 -3.97
N ARG A 409 4.74 2.93 -3.19
CA ARG A 409 3.34 3.33 -3.49
C ARG A 409 3.18 4.41 -4.57
N GLY A 410 4.23 5.18 -4.84
CA GLY A 410 4.23 6.31 -5.76
C GLY A 410 5.63 6.92 -5.81
N TYR A 411 5.94 7.61 -6.91
CA TYR A 411 7.29 8.06 -7.25
C TYR A 411 7.28 9.56 -7.52
N ASP A 412 6.70 10.35 -6.62
CA ASP A 412 6.68 11.81 -6.79
C ASP A 412 8.10 12.39 -6.73
N LEU A 413 8.39 13.37 -7.58
CA LEU A 413 9.69 14.04 -7.66
C LEU A 413 10.15 14.58 -6.29
N THR A 414 9.23 15.15 -5.51
CA THR A 414 9.48 15.72 -4.18
C THR A 414 9.98 14.63 -3.23
N ASP A 415 9.24 13.52 -3.12
CA ASP A 415 9.58 12.36 -2.29
C ASP A 415 10.93 11.75 -2.72
N LEU A 416 11.21 11.68 -4.03
CA LEU A 416 12.46 11.11 -4.54
C LEU A 416 13.68 12.02 -4.33
N VAL A 417 13.53 13.34 -4.47
CA VAL A 417 14.61 14.31 -4.23
C VAL A 417 14.99 14.34 -2.75
N VAL A 418 14.00 14.34 -1.85
CA VAL A 418 14.25 14.18 -0.41
C VAL A 418 14.92 12.84 -0.11
N ARG A 419 14.42 11.73 -0.67
CA ARG A 419 14.94 10.38 -0.40
C ARG A 419 16.36 10.13 -0.91
N HIS A 420 16.73 10.69 -2.07
CA HIS A 420 17.98 10.34 -2.77
C HIS A 420 19.01 11.47 -2.81
N LEU A 421 18.60 12.73 -2.71
CA LEU A 421 19.51 13.88 -2.70
C LEU A 421 19.59 14.56 -1.33
N GLY A 422 18.66 14.27 -0.40
CA GLY A 422 18.64 14.89 0.93
C GLY A 422 18.27 16.39 0.92
N ARG A 423 17.70 16.88 -0.18
CA ARG A 423 17.26 18.26 -0.38
C ARG A 423 15.75 18.35 -0.31
N GLU A 424 15.22 19.47 0.15
CA GLU A 424 13.79 19.75 0.08
C GLU A 424 13.45 20.52 -1.20
N LEU A 425 12.34 20.14 -1.84
CA LEU A 425 11.74 20.88 -2.94
C LEU A 425 10.61 21.72 -2.36
N THR A 426 10.91 22.97 -2.01
CA THR A 426 9.90 23.94 -1.57
C THR A 426 9.04 24.34 -2.76
N VAL A 427 7.95 23.60 -2.99
CA VAL A 427 6.96 23.92 -4.01
C VAL A 427 5.86 24.75 -3.36
N ALA A 428 5.67 26.00 -3.81
CA ALA A 428 4.48 26.76 -3.46
C ALA A 428 3.25 26.01 -4.00
N ASP A 429 2.40 25.49 -3.10
CA ASP A 429 1.40 24.46 -3.43
C ASP A 429 0.29 24.99 -4.36
N GLY A 430 0.53 24.83 -5.67
CA GLY A 430 -0.28 25.29 -6.79
C GLY A 430 -1.61 24.57 -6.99
N GLY A 431 -2.22 24.01 -5.94
CA GLY A 431 -3.68 23.88 -5.88
C GLY A 431 -4.25 22.62 -5.25
N ALA A 432 -4.81 22.77 -4.05
CA ALA A 432 -6.17 22.27 -3.72
C ALA A 432 -6.76 22.73 -2.36
N GLN A 433 -6.20 23.71 -1.64
CA GLN A 433 -6.86 24.21 -0.43
C GLN A 433 -6.62 25.70 -0.14
N GLY A 434 -7.66 26.52 -0.40
CA GLY A 434 -7.71 27.92 0.06
C GLY A 434 -6.97 28.92 -0.82
N ALA A 435 -7.69 29.55 -1.76
CA ALA A 435 -7.23 30.81 -2.31
C ALA A 435 -7.32 31.89 -1.21
N LEU A 436 -6.17 32.28 -0.63
CA LEU A 436 -5.88 33.56 0.04
C LEU A 436 -4.55 33.49 0.82
N ASP A 437 -3.42 33.34 0.13
CA ASP A 437 -2.18 33.94 0.60
C ASP A 437 -1.46 34.65 -0.55
N LEU A 438 -1.00 35.87 -0.28
CA LEU A 438 -0.23 36.72 -1.17
C LEU A 438 1.09 36.99 -0.47
N ASP A 439 1.96 35.98 -0.44
CA ASP A 439 3.23 36.11 0.23
C ASP A 439 4.20 36.98 -0.58
N LEU A 440 5.00 37.78 0.13
CA LEU A 440 5.70 38.94 -0.43
C LEU A 440 7.20 38.71 -0.71
N ASP A 441 7.72 37.52 -0.43
CA ASP A 441 9.11 37.09 -0.71
C ASP A 441 9.19 36.10 -1.89
N ALA A 442 8.47 36.38 -2.98
CA ALA A 442 8.61 35.63 -4.22
C ALA A 442 10.01 35.80 -4.83
N GLY A 443 10.71 34.69 -5.04
CA GLY A 443 11.96 34.64 -5.82
C GLY A 443 11.75 35.00 -7.30
N GLU A 444 12.81 34.86 -8.12
CA GLU A 444 12.73 35.16 -9.56
C GLU A 444 11.59 34.37 -10.23
N PRO A 445 10.73 35.00 -11.05
CA PRO A 445 9.61 34.33 -11.71
C PRO A 445 10.06 33.11 -12.53
N GLY A 446 9.63 31.91 -12.10
CA GLY A 446 9.99 30.65 -12.74
C GLY A 446 11.19 29.92 -12.12
N GLY A 447 11.79 30.45 -11.04
CA GLY A 447 12.83 29.77 -10.27
C GLY A 447 12.47 28.33 -9.91
N ASP A 448 11.30 28.11 -9.30
CA ASP A 448 10.79 26.79 -8.89
C ASP A 448 10.79 25.75 -10.03
N ALA A 449 10.42 26.16 -11.24
CA ALA A 449 10.40 25.27 -12.40
C ALA A 449 11.81 24.88 -12.84
N VAL A 450 12.78 25.80 -12.75
CA VAL A 450 14.20 25.50 -12.99
C VAL A 450 14.79 24.65 -11.86
N VAL A 451 14.40 24.87 -10.59
CA VAL A 451 14.80 24.01 -9.45
C VAL A 451 14.29 22.57 -9.69
N ARG A 452 13.05 22.40 -10.15
CA ARG A 452 12.50 21.09 -10.56
C ARG A 452 13.32 20.46 -11.70
N ALA A 453 13.57 21.20 -12.78
CA ALA A 453 14.37 20.71 -13.91
C ALA A 453 15.81 20.33 -13.51
N ALA A 454 16.46 21.11 -12.64
CA ALA A 454 17.80 20.83 -12.13
C ALA A 454 17.80 19.59 -11.21
N SER A 455 16.80 19.49 -10.34
CA SER A 455 16.63 18.34 -9.44
C SER A 455 16.37 17.05 -10.22
N VAL A 456 15.66 17.09 -11.34
CA VAL A 456 15.48 15.96 -12.27
C VAL A 456 16.81 15.53 -12.89
N ALA A 457 17.67 16.47 -13.28
CA ALA A 457 19.00 16.18 -13.83
C ALA A 457 19.94 15.57 -12.77
N ASP A 458 19.91 16.07 -11.54
CA ASP A 458 20.71 15.56 -10.41
C ASP A 458 20.24 14.17 -9.98
N LEU A 459 18.94 14.00 -9.78
CA LEU A 459 18.31 12.74 -9.38
C LEU A 459 18.59 11.62 -10.38
N ALA A 460 18.68 11.94 -11.67
CA ALA A 460 19.05 10.96 -12.69
C ALA A 460 20.50 10.47 -12.55
N GLY A 461 21.44 11.31 -12.10
CA GLY A 461 22.80 10.87 -11.77
C GLY A 461 22.79 9.81 -10.66
N THR A 462 22.20 10.16 -9.51
CA THR A 462 22.11 9.26 -8.34
C THR A 462 21.32 7.98 -8.64
N LEU A 463 20.18 8.08 -9.35
CA LEU A 463 19.39 6.91 -9.73
C LEU A 463 20.09 6.05 -10.79
N ALA A 464 20.91 6.62 -11.69
CA ALA A 464 21.66 5.82 -12.67
C ALA A 464 22.71 4.92 -11.99
N GLU A 465 23.44 5.44 -11.00
CA GLU A 465 24.39 4.64 -10.20
C GLU A 465 23.67 3.52 -9.44
N LEU A 466 22.60 3.86 -8.71
CA LEU A 466 21.80 2.88 -7.97
C LEU A 466 21.18 1.81 -8.89
N LEU A 467 20.72 2.20 -10.08
CA LEU A 467 20.12 1.31 -11.05
C LEU A 467 21.17 0.38 -11.71
N ALA A 468 22.41 0.85 -11.88
CA ALA A 468 23.52 0.03 -12.34
C ALA A 468 23.89 -1.05 -11.30
N ASP A 469 24.03 -0.69 -10.02
CA ASP A 469 24.25 -1.65 -8.92
C ASP A 469 23.11 -2.67 -8.81
N ARG A 470 21.88 -2.22 -9.07
CA ARG A 470 20.68 -3.08 -9.11
C ARG A 470 20.50 -3.87 -10.41
N GLY A 471 21.38 -3.70 -11.40
CA GLY A 471 21.34 -4.40 -12.68
C GLY A 471 20.12 -4.07 -13.55
N GLY A 472 19.46 -2.94 -13.30
CA GLY A 472 18.26 -2.51 -14.02
C GLY A 472 18.52 -1.52 -15.16
N ALA A 473 19.78 -1.13 -15.42
CA ALA A 473 20.12 -0.09 -16.38
C ALA A 473 19.73 -0.47 -17.83
N ASP A 474 19.96 -1.72 -18.23
CA ASP A 474 19.55 -2.22 -19.54
C ASP A 474 18.01 -2.32 -19.65
N LEU A 475 17.30 -2.63 -18.57
CA LEU A 475 15.83 -2.62 -18.54
C LEU A 475 15.24 -1.22 -18.73
N LEU A 476 15.86 -0.18 -18.15
CA LEU A 476 15.41 1.19 -18.40
C LEU A 476 15.65 1.58 -19.86
N ARG A 477 16.86 1.34 -20.38
CA ARG A 477 17.29 1.76 -21.72
C ARG A 477 16.57 1.02 -22.85
N ASP A 478 16.50 -0.31 -22.75
CA ASP A 478 16.09 -1.17 -23.87
C ASP A 478 14.63 -1.63 -23.77
N LEU A 479 13.98 -1.49 -22.60
CA LEU A 479 12.60 -1.93 -22.37
C LEU A 479 11.66 -0.79 -21.95
N GLU A 480 11.89 -0.15 -20.80
CA GLU A 480 10.89 0.76 -20.20
C GLU A 480 10.81 2.13 -20.90
N LEU A 481 11.93 2.74 -21.27
CA LEU A 481 11.93 4.03 -21.98
C LEU A 481 11.35 3.92 -23.41
N PRO A 482 11.77 2.95 -24.26
CA PRO A 482 11.17 2.79 -25.58
C PRO A 482 9.68 2.47 -25.50
N LEU A 483 9.27 1.64 -24.52
CA LEU A 483 7.87 1.28 -24.32
C LEU A 483 7.03 2.49 -23.91
N GLY A 484 7.57 3.40 -23.08
CA GLY A 484 6.87 4.63 -22.70
C GLY A 484 6.40 5.45 -23.90
N LEU A 485 7.19 5.49 -24.98
CA LEU A 485 6.82 6.16 -26.24
C LEU A 485 5.75 5.38 -27.02
N VAL A 486 5.85 4.04 -27.09
CA VAL A 486 4.80 3.21 -27.73
C VAL A 486 3.47 3.36 -27.00
N LEU A 487 3.48 3.35 -25.67
CA LEU A 487 2.31 3.59 -24.84
C LEU A 487 1.75 5.00 -25.05
N ALA A 488 2.59 6.03 -25.12
CA ALA A 488 2.13 7.40 -25.43
C ALA A 488 1.36 7.46 -26.76
N GLY A 489 1.87 6.79 -27.81
CA GLY A 489 1.21 6.68 -29.12
C GLY A 489 -0.12 5.91 -29.08
N MET A 490 -0.18 4.79 -28.34
CA MET A 490 -1.41 4.02 -28.11
C MET A 490 -2.48 4.85 -27.37
N GLU A 491 -2.07 5.60 -26.34
CA GLU A 491 -2.94 6.46 -25.54
C GLU A 491 -3.46 7.66 -26.33
N ALA A 492 -2.59 8.30 -27.13
CA ALA A 492 -2.98 9.39 -28.02
C ALA A 492 -3.95 8.91 -29.12
N THR A 493 -3.77 7.68 -29.59
CA THR A 493 -4.68 7.04 -30.56
C THR A 493 -6.04 6.72 -29.94
N GLY A 494 -6.08 5.90 -28.88
CA GLY A 494 -7.31 5.41 -28.27
C GLY A 494 -8.11 4.43 -29.14
N ILE A 495 -9.06 3.71 -28.54
CA ILE A 495 -9.93 2.75 -29.23
C ILE A 495 -11.32 3.35 -29.49
N ALA A 496 -11.90 3.11 -30.67
CA ALA A 496 -13.22 3.63 -31.01
C ALA A 496 -14.34 2.89 -30.26
N ALA A 497 -15.37 3.63 -29.83
CA ALA A 497 -16.49 3.10 -29.06
C ALA A 497 -17.85 3.43 -29.70
N ASP A 498 -18.76 2.45 -29.71
CA ASP A 498 -20.17 2.66 -30.07
C ASP A 498 -20.93 3.28 -28.89
N THR A 499 -21.06 4.61 -28.91
CA THR A 499 -21.75 5.39 -27.88
C THR A 499 -23.25 5.09 -27.82
N ALA A 500 -23.89 4.75 -28.94
CA ALA A 500 -25.31 4.42 -28.98
C ALA A 500 -25.55 3.06 -28.30
N PHE A 501 -24.75 2.06 -28.63
CA PHE A 501 -24.84 0.73 -28.00
C PHE A 501 -24.40 0.74 -26.53
N LEU A 502 -23.39 1.54 -26.14
CA LEU A 502 -23.07 1.77 -24.72
C LEU A 502 -24.25 2.40 -23.95
N THR A 503 -24.97 3.34 -24.58
CA THR A 503 -26.16 3.97 -23.96
C THR A 503 -27.30 2.97 -23.80
N GLU A 504 -27.53 2.10 -24.80
CA GLU A 504 -28.49 0.99 -24.70
C GLU A 504 -28.11 0.00 -23.57
N LEU A 505 -26.82 -0.32 -23.44
CA LEU A 505 -26.32 -1.19 -22.37
C LEU A 505 -26.47 -0.57 -20.98
N GLU A 506 -26.23 0.74 -20.82
CA GLU A 506 -26.45 1.44 -19.55
C GLU A 506 -27.91 1.34 -19.13
N GLN A 507 -28.84 1.61 -20.05
CA GLN A 507 -30.28 1.50 -19.82
C GLN A 507 -30.70 0.07 -19.49
N TYR A 508 -30.19 -0.93 -20.22
CA TYR A 508 -30.44 -2.35 -19.96
C TYR A 508 -29.99 -2.75 -18.55
N PHE A 509 -28.78 -2.36 -18.12
CA PHE A 509 -28.32 -2.65 -16.76
C PHE A 509 -29.04 -1.81 -15.69
N ALA A 510 -29.44 -0.57 -15.99
CA ALA A 510 -30.25 0.25 -15.10
C ALA A 510 -31.63 -0.37 -14.83
N THR A 511 -32.29 -0.91 -15.86
CA THR A 511 -33.54 -1.68 -15.72
C THR A 511 -33.31 -2.94 -14.90
N GLY A 512 -32.28 -3.74 -15.20
CA GLY A 512 -31.96 -4.95 -14.43
C GLY A 512 -31.64 -4.68 -12.95
N VAL A 513 -31.02 -3.55 -12.62
CA VAL A 513 -30.82 -3.08 -11.23
C VAL A 513 -32.17 -2.76 -10.56
N ALA A 514 -33.06 -2.04 -11.26
CA ALA A 514 -34.37 -1.67 -10.71
C ALA A 514 -35.26 -2.90 -10.47
N ASP A 515 -35.32 -3.83 -11.43
CA ASP A 515 -36.11 -5.06 -11.34
C ASP A 515 -35.60 -5.97 -10.20
N ALA A 516 -34.28 -6.19 -10.12
CA ALA A 516 -33.68 -6.98 -9.04
C ALA A 516 -33.85 -6.33 -7.66
N ALA A 517 -33.86 -4.99 -7.58
CA ALA A 517 -34.18 -4.28 -6.35
C ALA A 517 -35.65 -4.46 -5.95
N ALA A 518 -36.59 -4.33 -6.90
CA ALA A 518 -38.02 -4.48 -6.67
C ALA A 518 -38.37 -5.88 -6.14
N GLU A 519 -37.84 -6.94 -6.75
CA GLU A 519 -38.01 -8.32 -6.28
C GLU A 519 -37.38 -8.53 -4.89
N ALA A 520 -36.18 -7.98 -4.64
CA ALA A 520 -35.56 -8.03 -3.32
C ALA A 520 -36.41 -7.34 -2.23
N TYR A 521 -37.01 -6.18 -2.54
CA TYR A 521 -37.90 -5.45 -1.62
C TYR A 521 -39.22 -6.18 -1.39
N ALA A 522 -39.79 -6.81 -2.43
CA ALA A 522 -41.01 -7.61 -2.32
C ALA A 522 -40.86 -8.77 -1.31
N ILE A 523 -39.68 -9.39 -1.27
CA ILE A 523 -39.37 -10.50 -0.34
C ILE A 523 -39.24 -10.03 1.11
N ILE A 524 -38.67 -8.84 1.35
CA ILE A 524 -38.43 -8.33 2.72
C ILE A 524 -39.49 -7.36 3.23
N GLY A 525 -40.47 -7.00 2.39
CA GLY A 525 -41.60 -6.12 2.72
C GLY A 525 -41.24 -4.65 2.97
N ARG A 526 -40.01 -4.22 2.64
CA ARG A 526 -39.53 -2.83 2.80
C ARG A 526 -38.43 -2.49 1.81
N GLU A 527 -38.28 -1.20 1.52
CA GLU A 527 -37.14 -0.67 0.78
C GLU A 527 -35.93 -0.51 1.71
N VAL A 528 -34.73 -0.85 1.20
CA VAL A 528 -33.44 -0.67 1.88
C VAL A 528 -32.37 -0.33 0.83
N ASN A 529 -31.29 0.34 1.22
CA ASN A 529 -30.16 0.55 0.35
C ASN A 529 -29.34 -0.75 0.21
N LEU A 530 -29.56 -1.48 -0.89
CA LEU A 530 -28.84 -2.73 -1.24
C LEU A 530 -27.33 -2.53 -1.53
N GLY A 531 -26.87 -1.29 -1.64
CA GLY A 531 -25.45 -0.94 -1.65
C GLY A 531 -24.84 -0.75 -0.25
N SER A 532 -25.65 -0.59 0.80
CA SER A 532 -25.17 -0.32 2.17
C SER A 532 -24.90 -1.62 2.94
N PRO A 533 -23.63 -1.93 3.31
CA PRO A 533 -23.33 -3.15 4.06
C PRO A 533 -24.00 -3.20 5.44
N LYS A 534 -24.30 -2.05 6.05
CA LYS A 534 -24.97 -1.98 7.36
C LYS A 534 -26.44 -2.37 7.26
N GLN A 535 -27.17 -1.83 6.29
CA GLN A 535 -28.59 -2.16 6.10
C GLN A 535 -28.77 -3.60 5.62
N LEU A 536 -27.86 -4.09 4.77
CA LEU A 536 -27.83 -5.50 4.38
C LEU A 536 -27.60 -6.45 5.55
N GLN A 537 -26.70 -6.13 6.49
CA GLN A 537 -26.48 -6.96 7.67
C GLN A 537 -27.73 -7.07 8.56
N GLU A 538 -28.44 -5.95 8.77
CA GLU A 538 -29.72 -5.92 9.49
C GLU A 538 -30.77 -6.81 8.80
N VAL A 539 -30.89 -6.72 7.46
CA VAL A 539 -31.84 -7.54 6.70
C VAL A 539 -31.45 -9.03 6.73
N LEU A 540 -30.20 -9.37 6.46
CA LEU A 540 -29.74 -10.76 6.36
C LEU A 540 -29.74 -11.49 7.70
N PHE A 541 -29.17 -10.88 8.74
CA PHE A 541 -28.86 -11.57 9.99
C PHE A 541 -29.89 -11.31 11.11
N ASP A 542 -30.54 -10.15 11.13
CA ASP A 542 -31.52 -9.81 12.17
C ASP A 542 -32.97 -10.03 11.69
N GLN A 543 -33.32 -9.61 10.46
CA GLN A 543 -34.68 -9.78 9.91
C GLN A 543 -34.92 -11.18 9.32
N LEU A 544 -34.02 -11.66 8.45
CA LEU A 544 -34.15 -12.98 7.79
C LEU A 544 -33.49 -14.13 8.59
N GLY A 545 -32.78 -13.81 9.68
CA GLY A 545 -32.21 -14.81 10.59
C GLY A 545 -31.17 -15.75 9.98
N MET A 546 -30.48 -15.33 8.91
CA MET A 546 -29.59 -16.19 8.14
C MET A 546 -28.33 -16.60 8.93
N PRO A 547 -27.69 -17.74 8.56
CA PRO A 547 -26.39 -18.13 9.09
C PRO A 547 -25.35 -17.00 8.97
N ARG A 548 -24.71 -16.67 10.08
CA ARG A 548 -23.71 -15.59 10.15
C ARG A 548 -22.46 -15.96 9.35
N THR A 549 -22.04 -15.05 8.46
CA THR A 549 -20.81 -15.19 7.66
C THR A 549 -19.56 -14.87 8.52
N LYS A 550 -18.38 -14.79 7.90
CA LYS A 550 -17.13 -14.43 8.61
C LYS A 550 -17.31 -13.10 9.36
N LYS A 551 -17.06 -13.13 10.67
CA LYS A 551 -17.16 -11.95 11.55
C LYS A 551 -16.15 -10.89 11.14
N ILE A 552 -16.60 -9.64 11.06
CA ILE A 552 -15.79 -8.43 10.90
C ILE A 552 -16.11 -7.46 12.05
N LYS A 553 -15.32 -6.39 12.21
CA LYS A 553 -15.57 -5.37 13.25
C LYS A 553 -17.01 -4.85 13.30
N THR A 554 -17.53 -4.51 12.13
CA THR A 554 -18.82 -3.85 11.94
C THR A 554 -19.99 -4.84 11.88
N GLY A 555 -19.74 -6.12 12.14
CA GLY A 555 -20.71 -7.22 12.20
C GLY A 555 -20.22 -8.46 11.44
N TYR A 556 -20.76 -8.70 10.26
CA TYR A 556 -20.46 -9.87 9.42
C TYR A 556 -20.23 -9.43 7.97
N THR A 557 -19.32 -10.11 7.27
CA THR A 557 -19.01 -9.72 5.88
C THR A 557 -20.19 -9.96 4.94
N THR A 558 -20.38 -9.02 4.02
CA THR A 558 -21.33 -9.12 2.91
C THR A 558 -20.60 -8.97 1.57
N ASP A 559 -19.37 -9.48 1.47
CA ASP A 559 -18.65 -9.57 0.18
C ASP A 559 -19.27 -10.61 -0.76
N ALA A 560 -18.88 -10.60 -2.04
CA ALA A 560 -19.48 -11.45 -3.06
C ALA A 560 -19.30 -12.95 -2.78
N ALA A 561 -18.11 -13.36 -2.34
CA ALA A 561 -17.81 -14.76 -2.03
C ALA A 561 -18.63 -15.27 -0.84
N SER A 562 -18.75 -14.46 0.21
CA SER A 562 -19.51 -14.79 1.41
C SER A 562 -21.02 -14.83 1.17
N LEU A 563 -21.54 -13.97 0.28
CA LEU A 563 -22.94 -14.02 -0.15
C LEU A 563 -23.20 -15.22 -1.07
N GLN A 564 -22.27 -15.62 -1.92
CA GLN A 564 -22.36 -16.85 -2.72
C GLN A 564 -22.32 -18.10 -1.84
N GLU A 565 -21.44 -18.17 -0.84
CA GLU A 565 -21.40 -19.26 0.14
C GLU A 565 -22.70 -19.33 0.96
N LEU A 566 -23.23 -18.16 1.38
CA LEU A 566 -24.49 -18.09 2.10
C LEU A 566 -25.69 -18.50 1.22
N PHE A 567 -25.68 -18.13 -0.06
CA PHE A 567 -26.68 -18.56 -1.03
C PHE A 567 -26.62 -20.08 -1.25
N ALA A 568 -25.44 -20.67 -1.45
CA ALA A 568 -25.27 -22.11 -1.58
C ALA A 568 -25.70 -22.91 -0.34
N LYS A 569 -25.76 -22.27 0.84
CA LYS A 569 -26.21 -22.87 2.11
C LYS A 569 -27.69 -22.68 2.42
N THR A 570 -28.34 -21.68 1.81
CA THR A 570 -29.72 -21.27 2.19
C THR A 570 -30.71 -21.26 1.03
N GLU A 571 -30.21 -21.18 -0.21
CA GLU A 571 -30.96 -21.01 -1.47
C GLU A 571 -32.02 -19.88 -1.41
N HIS A 572 -31.84 -18.91 -0.51
CA HIS A 572 -32.89 -17.96 -0.19
C HIS A 572 -33.10 -16.94 -1.34
N PRO A 573 -34.33 -16.74 -1.84
CA PRO A 573 -34.58 -15.88 -3.00
C PRO A 573 -33.99 -14.46 -2.90
N PHE A 574 -34.06 -13.82 -1.72
CA PHE A 574 -33.45 -12.50 -1.50
C PHE A 574 -31.96 -12.44 -1.87
N LEU A 575 -31.20 -13.51 -1.60
CA LEU A 575 -29.77 -13.55 -1.94
C LEU A 575 -29.54 -13.66 -3.45
N ALA A 576 -30.39 -14.41 -4.17
CA ALA A 576 -30.33 -14.48 -5.63
C ALA A 576 -30.55 -13.09 -6.26
N HIS A 577 -31.60 -12.37 -5.84
CA HIS A 577 -31.88 -11.01 -6.31
C HIS A 577 -30.81 -9.99 -5.86
N LEU A 578 -30.26 -10.12 -4.65
CA LEU A 578 -29.17 -9.27 -4.17
C LEU A 578 -27.86 -9.46 -4.97
N LEU A 579 -27.51 -10.70 -5.31
CA LEU A 579 -26.36 -11.01 -6.15
C LEU A 579 -26.57 -10.44 -7.57
N ALA A 580 -27.74 -10.71 -8.19
CA ALA A 580 -28.09 -10.16 -9.50
C ALA A 580 -28.08 -8.62 -9.52
N HIS A 581 -28.65 -7.96 -8.50
CA HIS A 581 -28.62 -6.50 -8.34
C HIS A 581 -27.18 -5.97 -8.30
N ARG A 582 -26.28 -6.61 -7.53
CA ARG A 582 -24.88 -6.17 -7.40
C ARG A 582 -24.08 -6.39 -8.66
N ASP A 583 -24.27 -7.51 -9.35
CA ASP A 583 -23.60 -7.78 -10.63
C ASP A 583 -24.07 -6.78 -11.70
N ALA A 584 -25.37 -6.55 -11.81
CA ALA A 584 -25.94 -5.54 -12.72
C ALA A 584 -25.48 -4.11 -12.37
N ALA A 585 -25.46 -3.74 -11.09
CA ALA A 585 -24.99 -2.42 -10.65
C ALA A 585 -23.49 -2.21 -10.95
N LYS A 586 -22.66 -3.22 -10.73
CA LYS A 586 -21.23 -3.18 -11.08
C LYS A 586 -21.03 -2.97 -12.58
N LEU A 587 -21.73 -3.75 -13.41
CA LEU A 587 -21.68 -3.65 -14.87
C LEU A 587 -22.16 -2.28 -15.36
N ARG A 588 -23.25 -1.75 -14.75
CA ARG A 588 -23.75 -0.39 -15.02
C ARG A 588 -22.68 0.66 -14.75
N THR A 589 -22.05 0.65 -13.57
CA THR A 589 -20.98 1.61 -13.22
C THR A 589 -19.78 1.49 -14.17
N THR A 590 -19.44 0.28 -14.65
CA THR A 590 -18.41 0.11 -15.69
C THR A 590 -18.83 0.78 -17.01
N VAL A 591 -20.05 0.53 -17.51
CA VAL A 591 -20.55 1.14 -18.76
C VAL A 591 -20.69 2.65 -18.65
N GLU A 592 -21.18 3.17 -17.52
CA GLU A 592 -21.26 4.61 -17.24
C GLU A 592 -19.87 5.27 -17.24
N GLY A 593 -18.87 4.59 -16.68
CA GLY A 593 -17.47 5.03 -16.73
C GLY A 593 -16.90 5.06 -18.15
N LEU A 594 -17.21 4.05 -18.98
CA LEU A 594 -16.82 4.03 -20.40
C LEU A 594 -17.51 5.16 -21.20
N LEU A 595 -18.81 5.38 -21.00
CA LEU A 595 -19.55 6.49 -21.64
C LEU A 595 -18.95 7.86 -21.31
N LYS A 596 -18.58 8.09 -20.04
CA LYS A 596 -17.90 9.32 -19.58
C LYS A 596 -16.47 9.47 -20.10
N ALA A 597 -15.84 8.38 -20.54
CA ALA A 597 -14.48 8.37 -21.07
C ALA A 597 -14.42 8.54 -22.60
N VAL A 598 -15.55 8.46 -23.32
CA VAL A 598 -15.57 8.72 -24.77
C VAL A 598 -15.32 10.21 -25.03
N GLN A 599 -14.29 10.49 -25.83
CA GLN A 599 -13.91 11.85 -26.23
C GLN A 599 -14.68 12.29 -27.50
N PRO A 600 -14.64 13.58 -27.89
CA PRO A 600 -15.44 14.11 -29.00
C PRO A 600 -15.20 13.44 -30.37
N ASP A 601 -14.07 12.77 -30.56
CA ASP A 601 -13.72 11.98 -31.75
C ASP A 601 -14.25 10.52 -31.71
N GLY A 602 -15.05 10.18 -30.70
CA GLY A 602 -15.63 8.84 -30.54
C GLY A 602 -14.68 7.78 -29.99
N ARG A 603 -13.48 8.17 -29.52
CA ARG A 603 -12.48 7.26 -28.96
C ARG A 603 -12.39 7.33 -27.43
N ILE A 604 -12.06 6.19 -26.83
CA ILE A 604 -11.70 6.05 -25.41
C ILE A 604 -10.18 5.97 -25.33
N ARG A 605 -9.59 6.86 -24.53
CA ARG A 605 -8.16 6.92 -24.27
C ARG A 605 -7.92 6.62 -22.79
N THR A 606 -7.44 5.41 -22.49
CA THR A 606 -6.94 5.03 -21.17
C THR A 606 -5.54 5.59 -20.96
N THR A 607 -5.05 5.61 -19.72
CA THR A 607 -3.62 5.76 -19.40
C THR A 607 -3.06 4.43 -18.94
N PHE A 608 -2.06 3.91 -19.65
CA PHE A 608 -1.26 2.77 -19.23
C PHE A 608 -0.20 3.20 -18.23
N GLN A 609 -0.12 2.52 -17.09
CA GLN A 609 0.80 2.82 -16.01
C GLN A 609 1.87 1.72 -15.92
N GLN A 610 3.14 2.09 -16.09
CA GLN A 610 4.28 1.16 -15.95
C GLN A 610 4.68 0.93 -14.49
N THR A 611 4.41 1.90 -13.60
CA THR A 611 4.99 1.99 -12.26
C THR A 611 4.12 1.47 -11.12
N ILE A 612 2.96 0.84 -11.41
CA ILE A 612 1.97 0.44 -10.38
C ILE A 612 2.15 -1.00 -9.87
N ALA A 613 2.38 -1.97 -10.76
CA ALA A 613 2.47 -3.37 -10.35
C ALA A 613 3.93 -3.75 -10.08
N ALA A 614 4.23 -4.22 -8.86
CA ALA A 614 5.58 -4.67 -8.49
C ALA A 614 6.12 -5.87 -9.31
N THR A 615 5.29 -6.46 -10.17
CA THR A 615 5.63 -7.54 -11.12
C THR A 615 5.83 -7.05 -12.55
N GLY A 616 6.15 -5.78 -12.79
CA GLY A 616 6.40 -5.27 -14.15
C GLY A 616 5.16 -5.11 -15.05
N ARG A 617 3.99 -5.64 -14.66
CA ARG A 617 2.76 -5.56 -15.48
C ARG A 617 2.29 -4.12 -15.64
N LEU A 618 1.85 -3.77 -16.85
CA LEU A 618 1.09 -2.55 -17.09
C LEU A 618 -0.23 -2.60 -16.31
N SER A 619 -0.64 -1.46 -15.76
CA SER A 619 -2.01 -1.21 -15.31
C SER A 619 -2.69 -0.22 -16.28
N SER A 620 -4.01 -0.10 -16.21
CA SER A 620 -4.81 0.83 -17.03
C SER A 620 -5.72 1.66 -16.13
N THR A 621 -5.73 2.98 -16.31
CA THR A 621 -6.60 3.92 -15.58
C THR A 621 -7.38 4.81 -16.53
N ASP A 622 -8.47 5.40 -16.02
CA ASP A 622 -9.22 6.50 -16.66
C ASP A 622 -9.60 6.30 -18.15
N PRO A 623 -10.24 5.18 -18.53
CA PRO A 623 -10.83 4.15 -17.67
C PRO A 623 -9.95 2.88 -17.59
N ASN A 624 -10.15 2.04 -16.58
CA ASN A 624 -9.46 0.75 -16.50
C ASN A 624 -10.07 -0.27 -17.48
N LEU A 625 -9.40 -0.48 -18.61
CA LEU A 625 -9.82 -1.41 -19.67
C LEU A 625 -9.41 -2.87 -19.40
N GLN A 626 -8.44 -3.10 -18.52
CA GLN A 626 -8.02 -4.46 -18.13
C GLN A 626 -9.09 -5.21 -17.33
N ASN A 627 -9.93 -4.51 -16.57
CA ASN A 627 -10.98 -5.11 -15.74
C ASN A 627 -12.28 -5.45 -16.50
N ILE A 628 -12.32 -5.32 -17.83
CA ILE A 628 -13.52 -5.60 -18.64
C ILE A 628 -13.76 -7.12 -18.71
N PRO A 629 -14.90 -7.64 -18.18
CA PRO A 629 -15.10 -9.08 -18.10
C PRO A 629 -15.19 -9.76 -19.48
N ILE A 630 -14.51 -10.90 -19.65
CA ILE A 630 -14.53 -11.69 -20.90
C ILE A 630 -15.40 -12.96 -20.82
N ARG A 631 -15.55 -13.54 -19.62
CA ARG A 631 -16.17 -14.87 -19.44
C ARG A 631 -17.69 -14.85 -19.33
N THR A 632 -18.29 -13.70 -19.03
CA THR A 632 -19.75 -13.55 -18.90
C THR A 632 -20.35 -12.97 -20.18
N GLU A 633 -21.60 -13.32 -20.48
CA GLU A 633 -22.34 -12.78 -21.63
C GLU A 633 -22.44 -11.24 -21.57
N ALA A 634 -22.72 -10.69 -20.39
CA ALA A 634 -22.71 -9.25 -20.16
C ALA A 634 -21.33 -8.61 -20.43
N GLY A 635 -20.24 -9.29 -20.07
CA GLY A 635 -18.88 -8.85 -20.37
C GLY A 635 -18.57 -8.83 -21.88
N ARG A 636 -18.98 -9.89 -22.59
CA ARG A 636 -18.90 -9.95 -24.06
C ARG A 636 -19.71 -8.85 -24.74
N ARG A 637 -20.92 -8.55 -24.23
CA ARG A 637 -21.71 -7.40 -24.68
C ARG A 637 -20.98 -6.07 -24.46
N ILE A 638 -20.25 -5.88 -23.35
CA ILE A 638 -19.40 -4.69 -23.15
C ILE A 638 -18.22 -4.68 -24.14
N ARG A 639 -17.52 -5.81 -24.37
CA ARG A 639 -16.44 -5.89 -25.38
C ARG A 639 -16.92 -5.58 -26.80
N ARG A 640 -18.16 -5.92 -27.18
CA ARG A 640 -18.77 -5.57 -28.48
C ARG A 640 -18.87 -4.04 -28.69
N ALA A 641 -18.91 -3.25 -27.63
CA ALA A 641 -19.01 -1.80 -27.76
C ALA A 641 -17.69 -1.14 -28.23
N PHE A 642 -16.57 -1.85 -28.16
CA PHE A 642 -15.28 -1.43 -28.72
C PHE A 642 -15.19 -1.92 -30.16
N ARG A 643 -15.11 -0.98 -31.11
CA ARG A 643 -15.16 -1.25 -32.55
C ARG A 643 -13.90 -0.77 -33.27
N VAL A 644 -13.67 -1.28 -34.47
CA VAL A 644 -12.74 -0.66 -35.42
C VAL A 644 -13.18 0.78 -35.70
N GLY A 645 -12.24 1.73 -35.67
CA GLY A 645 -12.52 3.12 -35.98
C GLY A 645 -12.55 3.41 -37.48
N ASP A 646 -13.17 4.51 -37.84
CA ASP A 646 -13.40 4.86 -39.24
C ASP A 646 -12.06 5.07 -39.99
N GLY A 647 -11.97 4.50 -41.20
CA GLY A 647 -10.74 4.48 -42.01
C GLY A 647 -9.89 3.20 -41.87
N TYR A 648 -10.26 2.30 -40.95
CA TYR A 648 -9.63 0.99 -40.74
C TYR A 648 -10.61 -0.14 -41.10
N ALA A 649 -10.09 -1.34 -41.38
CA ALA A 649 -10.86 -2.47 -41.90
C ALA A 649 -11.42 -3.37 -40.79
N GLU A 650 -10.58 -3.79 -39.85
CA GLU A 650 -10.98 -4.66 -38.73
C GLU A 650 -10.07 -4.48 -37.50
N LEU A 651 -10.49 -5.03 -36.35
CA LEU A 651 -9.63 -5.23 -35.19
C LEU A 651 -9.01 -6.63 -35.26
N LEU A 652 -7.76 -6.73 -34.85
CA LEU A 652 -7.01 -7.98 -34.74
C LEU A 652 -6.51 -8.13 -33.29
N THR A 653 -6.83 -9.25 -32.65
CA THR A 653 -6.32 -9.60 -31.32
C THR A 653 -5.25 -10.68 -31.44
N ALA A 654 -4.26 -10.63 -30.56
CA ALA A 654 -3.25 -11.67 -30.43
C ALA A 654 -2.97 -11.98 -28.96
N ASP A 655 -3.22 -13.22 -28.53
CA ASP A 655 -3.12 -13.67 -27.13
C ASP A 655 -2.04 -14.76 -26.97
N TYR A 656 -1.20 -14.63 -25.95
CA TYR A 656 -0.20 -15.67 -25.66
C TYR A 656 -0.84 -16.92 -25.04
N SER A 657 -0.65 -18.05 -25.71
CA SER A 657 -1.28 -19.30 -25.28
C SER A 657 -0.54 -19.92 -24.08
N GLN A 658 -0.97 -19.55 -22.87
CA GLN A 658 -0.51 -20.07 -21.57
C GLN A 658 0.95 -19.71 -21.21
N ILE A 659 1.35 -18.45 -21.45
CA ILE A 659 2.72 -17.94 -21.26
C ILE A 659 3.31 -18.24 -19.87
N GLU A 660 2.57 -18.08 -18.79
CA GLU A 660 3.06 -18.33 -17.42
C GLU A 660 3.51 -19.79 -17.20
N MET A 661 2.79 -20.77 -17.78
CA MET A 661 3.18 -22.18 -17.70
C MET A 661 4.37 -22.51 -18.60
N ARG A 662 4.56 -21.78 -19.71
CA ARG A 662 5.74 -21.90 -20.59
C ARG A 662 6.99 -21.35 -19.92
N ILE A 663 6.87 -20.21 -19.23
CA ILE A 663 7.91 -19.63 -18.38
C ILE A 663 8.25 -20.60 -17.24
N MET A 664 7.26 -21.19 -16.57
CA MET A 664 7.50 -22.23 -15.55
C MET A 664 8.29 -23.41 -16.12
N ALA A 665 7.93 -23.92 -17.31
CA ALA A 665 8.65 -25.03 -17.94
C ALA A 665 10.11 -24.69 -18.26
N HIS A 666 10.38 -23.47 -18.72
CA HIS A 666 11.75 -22.96 -18.97
C HIS A 666 12.55 -22.77 -17.68
N LEU A 667 12.03 -22.02 -16.71
CA LEU A 667 12.73 -21.70 -15.46
C LEU A 667 12.98 -22.94 -14.58
N SER A 668 12.10 -23.95 -14.64
CA SER A 668 12.27 -25.21 -13.91
C SER A 668 13.09 -26.27 -14.64
N GLY A 669 13.35 -26.10 -15.94
CA GLY A 669 14.02 -27.10 -16.77
C GLY A 669 13.30 -28.45 -16.84
N ASP A 670 12.02 -28.53 -16.48
CA ASP A 670 11.31 -29.81 -16.34
C ASP A 670 11.07 -30.48 -17.70
N GLU A 671 11.80 -31.56 -17.97
CA GLU A 671 11.73 -32.32 -19.22
C GLU A 671 10.29 -32.77 -19.57
N GLY A 672 9.47 -33.06 -18.55
CA GLY A 672 8.08 -33.52 -18.72
C GLY A 672 7.16 -32.41 -19.23
N LEU A 673 7.29 -31.19 -18.69
CA LEU A 673 6.57 -30.01 -19.17
C LEU A 673 7.10 -29.54 -20.54
N ILE A 674 8.43 -29.49 -20.71
CA ILE A 674 9.06 -29.05 -21.97
C ILE A 674 8.66 -29.99 -23.12
N ALA A 675 8.66 -31.30 -22.90
CA ALA A 675 8.21 -32.28 -23.90
C ALA A 675 6.72 -32.12 -24.25
N ALA A 676 5.85 -31.85 -23.27
CA ALA A 676 4.42 -31.64 -23.50
C ALA A 676 4.16 -30.40 -24.37
N PHE A 677 4.83 -29.28 -24.10
CA PHE A 677 4.71 -28.09 -24.96
C PHE A 677 5.28 -28.32 -26.37
N ARG A 678 6.43 -28.99 -26.49
CA ARG A 678 7.05 -29.27 -27.80
C ARG A 678 6.26 -30.29 -28.64
N SER A 679 5.41 -31.12 -28.05
CA SER A 679 4.56 -32.06 -28.79
C SER A 679 3.28 -31.43 -29.35
N GLY A 680 2.92 -30.22 -28.89
CA GLY A 680 1.64 -29.57 -29.22
C GLY A 680 0.42 -30.21 -28.53
N GLU A 681 0.63 -31.11 -27.57
CA GLU A 681 -0.46 -31.72 -26.79
C GLU A 681 -1.04 -30.72 -25.76
N ASP A 682 -2.35 -30.78 -25.52
CA ASP A 682 -3.01 -29.93 -24.53
C ASP A 682 -2.42 -30.21 -23.13
N LEU A 683 -1.64 -29.26 -22.60
CA LEU A 683 -0.92 -29.41 -21.33
C LEU A 683 -1.83 -29.91 -20.20
N HIS A 684 -3.04 -29.36 -20.07
CA HIS A 684 -3.93 -29.73 -18.96
C HIS A 684 -4.56 -31.11 -19.16
N ARG A 685 -4.73 -31.59 -20.40
CA ARG A 685 -5.07 -33.00 -20.67
C ARG A 685 -3.87 -33.91 -20.46
N TYR A 686 -2.68 -33.54 -20.90
CA TYR A 686 -1.46 -34.32 -20.66
C TYR A 686 -1.20 -34.49 -19.16
N VAL A 687 -1.19 -33.40 -18.39
CA VAL A 687 -1.09 -33.43 -16.92
C VAL A 687 -2.24 -34.24 -16.31
N GLY A 688 -3.48 -34.00 -16.74
CA GLY A 688 -4.65 -34.73 -16.22
C GLY A 688 -4.62 -36.24 -16.47
N SER A 689 -4.06 -36.67 -17.60
CA SER A 689 -3.86 -38.09 -17.93
C SER A 689 -2.95 -38.77 -16.90
N ARG A 690 -1.93 -38.05 -16.41
CA ARG A 690 -0.97 -38.54 -15.42
C ARG A 690 -1.49 -38.47 -13.99
N VAL A 691 -2.25 -37.42 -13.65
CA VAL A 691 -2.79 -37.20 -12.31
C VAL A 691 -3.98 -38.11 -12.01
N PHE A 692 -4.82 -38.44 -13.01
CA PHE A 692 -5.99 -39.31 -12.84
C PHE A 692 -5.78 -40.75 -13.35
N ASP A 693 -4.58 -41.10 -13.83
CA ASP A 693 -4.23 -42.40 -14.44
C ASP A 693 -5.21 -42.85 -15.54
N VAL A 694 -5.47 -41.95 -16.51
CA VAL A 694 -6.34 -42.17 -17.68
C VAL A 694 -5.59 -41.81 -18.96
N ALA A 695 -6.07 -42.24 -20.14
CA ALA A 695 -5.49 -41.77 -21.39
C ALA A 695 -5.81 -40.27 -21.62
N PRO A 696 -4.95 -39.49 -22.32
CA PRO A 696 -5.21 -38.06 -22.59
C PRO A 696 -6.55 -37.77 -23.29
N ALA A 697 -7.05 -38.71 -24.09
CA ALA A 697 -8.35 -38.63 -24.75
C ALA A 697 -9.54 -38.81 -23.78
N ASP A 698 -9.35 -39.55 -22.68
CA ASP A 698 -10.37 -39.84 -21.67
C ASP A 698 -10.45 -38.75 -20.57
N VAL A 699 -9.56 -37.75 -20.62
CA VAL A 699 -9.57 -36.61 -19.68
C VAL A 699 -10.80 -35.74 -19.94
N THR A 700 -11.79 -35.86 -19.06
CA THR A 700 -13.03 -35.09 -19.11
C THR A 700 -12.80 -33.58 -19.00
N PRO A 701 -13.73 -32.73 -19.49
CA PRO A 701 -13.63 -31.28 -19.33
C PRO A 701 -13.52 -30.83 -17.86
N GLU A 702 -14.16 -31.54 -16.93
CA GLU A 702 -14.08 -31.27 -15.50
C GLU A 702 -12.70 -31.61 -14.93
N MET A 703 -12.14 -32.78 -15.26
CA MET A 703 -10.77 -33.16 -14.90
C MET A 703 -9.76 -32.13 -15.43
N ARG A 704 -9.91 -31.70 -16.68
CA ARG A 704 -9.08 -30.65 -17.29
C ARG A 704 -9.20 -29.31 -16.55
N ALA A 705 -10.41 -28.93 -16.12
CA ALA A 705 -10.64 -27.70 -15.35
C ALA A 705 -9.98 -27.76 -13.96
N LYS A 706 -10.10 -28.90 -13.25
CA LYS A 706 -9.44 -29.14 -11.96
C LYS A 706 -7.91 -29.11 -12.09
N VAL A 707 -7.36 -29.77 -13.11
CA VAL A 707 -5.92 -29.76 -13.40
C VAL A 707 -5.43 -28.36 -13.78
N LYS A 708 -6.18 -27.61 -14.59
CA LYS A 708 -5.87 -26.20 -14.87
C LYS A 708 -5.81 -25.38 -13.59
N ALA A 709 -6.84 -25.46 -12.75
CA ALA A 709 -6.87 -24.77 -11.45
C ALA A 709 -5.65 -25.13 -10.58
N MET A 710 -5.27 -26.42 -10.55
CA MET A 710 -4.10 -26.91 -9.81
C MET A 710 -2.77 -26.40 -10.38
N SER A 711 -2.51 -26.53 -11.69
CA SER A 711 -1.24 -26.09 -12.29
C SER A 711 -0.99 -24.60 -12.09
N TYR A 712 -2.00 -23.75 -12.28
CA TYR A 712 -1.89 -22.31 -12.00
C TYR A 712 -1.76 -22.05 -10.48
N GLY A 713 -2.53 -22.73 -9.64
CA GLY A 713 -2.39 -22.61 -8.18
C GLY A 713 -0.99 -22.95 -7.68
N LEU A 714 -0.40 -24.05 -8.17
CA LEU A 714 0.95 -24.47 -7.83
C LEU A 714 2.01 -23.49 -8.31
N ALA A 715 1.87 -22.94 -9.52
CA ALA A 715 2.73 -21.86 -10.01
C ALA A 715 2.68 -20.60 -9.13
N TYR A 716 1.59 -20.40 -8.37
CA TYR A 716 1.44 -19.29 -7.43
C TYR A 716 1.65 -19.66 -5.94
N GLY A 717 2.28 -20.80 -5.64
CA GLY A 717 2.57 -21.20 -4.26
C GLY A 717 1.33 -21.52 -3.42
N LEU A 718 0.24 -21.98 -4.05
CA LEU A 718 -0.99 -22.36 -3.34
C LEU A 718 -0.76 -23.60 -2.46
N SER A 719 -1.14 -23.51 -1.19
CA SER A 719 -1.07 -24.65 -0.27
C SER A 719 -2.18 -25.67 -0.53
N ALA A 720 -2.02 -26.90 -0.04
CA ALA A 720 -3.06 -27.94 -0.12
C ALA A 720 -4.41 -27.49 0.46
N PHE A 721 -4.42 -26.61 1.49
CA PHE A 721 -5.66 -26.00 1.98
C PHE A 721 -6.28 -25.02 0.98
N GLY A 722 -5.47 -24.19 0.32
CA GLY A 722 -5.97 -23.29 -0.73
C GLY A 722 -6.54 -24.08 -1.92
N LEU A 723 -5.83 -25.14 -2.33
CA LEU A 723 -6.26 -26.03 -3.41
C LEU A 723 -7.54 -26.78 -3.05
N SER A 724 -7.69 -27.22 -1.79
CA SER A 724 -8.90 -27.91 -1.32
C SER A 724 -10.15 -27.02 -1.40
N GLN A 725 -10.03 -25.73 -1.06
CA GLN A 725 -11.10 -24.75 -1.25
C GLN A 725 -11.44 -24.51 -2.73
N GLN A 726 -10.44 -24.43 -3.60
CA GLN A 726 -10.64 -24.14 -5.03
C GLN A 726 -11.23 -25.33 -5.80
N LEU A 727 -10.90 -26.56 -5.42
CA LEU A 727 -11.41 -27.79 -6.06
C LEU A 727 -12.66 -28.36 -5.39
N GLY A 728 -13.02 -27.90 -4.19
CA GLY A 728 -14.14 -28.42 -3.40
C GLY A 728 -13.90 -29.82 -2.82
N VAL A 729 -12.64 -30.23 -2.65
CA VAL A 729 -12.23 -31.56 -2.17
C VAL A 729 -11.66 -31.51 -0.76
N PRO A 730 -11.56 -32.62 0.00
CA PRO A 730 -10.87 -32.65 1.29
C PRO A 730 -9.38 -32.30 1.17
N THR A 731 -8.81 -31.63 2.18
CA THR A 731 -7.39 -31.20 2.17
C THR A 731 -6.39 -32.35 2.00
N GLY A 732 -6.70 -33.56 2.47
CA GLY A 732 -5.86 -34.74 2.25
C GLY A 732 -5.85 -35.23 0.79
N GLU A 733 -6.98 -35.09 0.07
CA GLU A 733 -7.07 -35.39 -1.36
C GLU A 733 -6.32 -34.34 -2.17
N ALA A 734 -6.47 -33.05 -1.81
CA ALA A 734 -5.71 -31.96 -2.42
C ALA A 734 -4.18 -32.13 -2.23
N GLN A 735 -3.72 -32.61 -1.07
CA GLN A 735 -2.30 -32.92 -0.85
C GLN A 735 -1.82 -34.06 -1.76
N GLY A 736 -2.60 -35.15 -1.87
CA GLY A 736 -2.26 -36.26 -2.78
C GLY A 736 -2.09 -35.81 -4.23
N LEU A 737 -3.03 -35.00 -4.74
CA LEU A 737 -2.94 -34.42 -6.09
C LEU A 737 -1.69 -33.55 -6.30
N MET A 738 -1.23 -32.82 -5.27
CA MET A 738 0.01 -32.06 -5.32
C MET A 738 1.25 -32.98 -5.31
N ASP A 739 1.24 -34.02 -4.48
CA ASP A 739 2.34 -34.97 -4.35
C ASP A 739 2.52 -35.79 -5.66
N ASP A 740 1.41 -36.22 -6.28
CA ASP A 740 1.41 -36.89 -7.59
C ASP A 740 1.92 -35.97 -8.70
N TYR A 741 1.50 -34.70 -8.70
CA TYR A 741 2.02 -33.70 -9.64
C TYR A 741 3.54 -33.51 -9.48
N PHE A 742 4.04 -33.29 -8.27
CA PHE A 742 5.49 -33.12 -8.03
C PHE A 742 6.31 -34.39 -8.22
N THR A 743 5.72 -35.57 -8.04
CA THR A 743 6.35 -36.85 -8.39
C THR A 743 6.55 -36.97 -9.90
N ARG A 744 5.64 -36.40 -10.70
CA ARG A 744 5.73 -36.40 -12.17
C ARG A 744 6.54 -35.25 -12.75
N PHE A 745 6.49 -34.07 -12.13
CA PHE A 745 7.13 -32.82 -12.55
C PHE A 745 8.12 -32.35 -11.47
N GLY A 746 9.18 -33.14 -11.29
CA GLY A 746 10.17 -32.93 -10.23
C GLY A 746 10.95 -31.63 -10.38
N GLY A 747 11.21 -31.17 -11.62
CA GLY A 747 11.90 -29.91 -11.86
C GLY A 747 11.12 -28.72 -11.32
N VAL A 748 9.79 -28.75 -11.41
CA VAL A 748 8.91 -27.71 -10.86
C VAL A 748 9.03 -27.63 -9.34
N ARG A 749 9.02 -28.77 -8.64
CA ARG A 749 9.20 -28.82 -7.18
C ARG A 749 10.54 -28.23 -6.76
N ASP A 750 11.60 -28.64 -7.44
CA ASP A 750 12.97 -28.28 -7.10
C ASP A 750 13.21 -26.79 -7.40
N TYR A 751 12.64 -26.26 -8.49
CA TYR A 751 12.60 -24.82 -8.80
C TYR A 751 11.83 -24.00 -7.75
N LEU A 752 10.60 -24.38 -7.41
CA LEU A 752 9.78 -23.66 -6.43
C LEU A 752 10.46 -23.63 -5.04
N THR A 753 11.21 -24.68 -4.69
CA THR A 753 11.99 -24.71 -3.44
C THR A 753 13.23 -23.82 -3.56
N GLY A 754 14.02 -24.00 -4.62
CA GLY A 754 15.28 -23.31 -4.84
C GLY A 754 15.14 -21.79 -4.99
N VAL A 755 14.12 -21.29 -5.68
CA VAL A 755 13.92 -19.84 -5.88
C VAL A 755 13.62 -19.10 -4.56
N VAL A 756 12.99 -19.77 -3.59
CA VAL A 756 12.75 -19.20 -2.25
C VAL A 756 14.03 -19.22 -1.41
N GLU A 757 14.86 -20.26 -1.54
CA GLU A 757 16.15 -20.34 -0.85
C GLU A 757 17.15 -19.31 -1.41
N GLU A 758 17.22 -19.16 -2.73
CA GLU A 758 18.02 -18.13 -3.40
C GLU A 758 17.55 -16.72 -2.99
N ALA A 759 16.24 -16.44 -3.03
CA ALA A 759 15.70 -15.15 -2.65
C ALA A 759 15.94 -14.78 -1.17
N ARG A 760 16.01 -15.78 -0.28
CA ARG A 760 16.42 -15.59 1.12
C ARG A 760 17.90 -15.26 1.27
N ALA A 761 18.75 -15.79 0.38
CA ALA A 761 20.20 -15.53 0.40
C ALA A 761 20.57 -14.19 -0.26
N THR A 762 19.88 -13.80 -1.33
CA THR A 762 20.14 -12.57 -2.10
C THR A 762 19.31 -11.37 -1.65
N GLY A 763 18.17 -11.61 -0.97
CA GLY A 763 17.20 -10.59 -0.57
C GLY A 763 16.22 -10.18 -1.67
N TYR A 764 16.27 -10.78 -2.86
CA TYR A 764 15.39 -10.44 -3.99
C TYR A 764 15.10 -11.63 -4.91
N THR A 765 14.09 -11.47 -5.76
CA THR A 765 13.83 -12.37 -6.90
C THR A 765 14.05 -11.65 -8.22
N ALA A 766 14.36 -12.36 -9.29
CA ALA A 766 14.61 -11.80 -10.62
C ALA A 766 13.74 -12.45 -11.71
N THR A 767 13.43 -11.70 -12.77
CA THR A 767 12.81 -12.22 -14.00
C THR A 767 13.87 -12.74 -14.98
N ILE A 768 13.45 -13.34 -16.10
CA ILE A 768 14.34 -13.75 -17.21
C ILE A 768 15.20 -12.59 -17.74
N LEU A 769 14.68 -11.36 -17.73
CA LEU A 769 15.42 -10.16 -18.14
C LEU A 769 16.13 -9.44 -16.96
N GLY A 770 16.20 -10.06 -15.79
CA GLY A 770 16.92 -9.54 -14.63
C GLY A 770 16.17 -8.51 -13.78
N ARG A 771 14.86 -8.26 -14.01
CA ARG A 771 14.08 -7.31 -13.20
C ARG A 771 13.99 -7.80 -11.77
N ARG A 772 14.55 -7.04 -10.82
CA ARG A 772 14.63 -7.43 -9.40
C ARG A 772 13.40 -6.96 -8.61
N ARG A 773 12.92 -7.82 -7.73
CA ARG A 773 11.95 -7.47 -6.67
C ARG A 773 12.52 -7.85 -5.31
N TYR A 774 12.76 -6.85 -4.47
CA TYR A 774 13.34 -7.01 -3.13
C TYR A 774 12.28 -7.44 -2.12
N LEU A 775 12.59 -8.46 -1.31
CA LEU A 775 11.63 -9.12 -0.41
C LEU A 775 12.22 -9.30 1.00
N PRO A 776 12.46 -8.21 1.76
CA PRO A 776 13.10 -8.28 3.08
C PRO A 776 12.32 -9.14 4.10
N ASP A 777 11.00 -9.24 3.97
CA ASP A 777 10.15 -10.06 4.83
C ASP A 777 10.43 -11.58 4.73
N LEU A 778 11.24 -12.06 3.77
CA LEU A 778 11.62 -13.47 3.63
C LEU A 778 12.39 -14.03 4.84
N THR A 779 13.10 -13.18 5.58
CA THR A 779 13.83 -13.55 6.81
C THR A 779 13.06 -13.21 8.09
N SER A 780 11.85 -12.64 7.99
CA SER A 780 11.06 -12.22 9.15
C SER A 780 10.68 -13.39 10.05
N ASP A 781 10.83 -13.23 11.37
CA ASP A 781 10.34 -14.19 12.38
C ASP A 781 8.81 -14.38 12.33
N ASN A 782 8.08 -13.34 11.91
CA ASN A 782 6.63 -13.38 11.76
C ASN A 782 6.23 -14.35 10.63
N ARG A 783 5.71 -15.52 11.03
CA ARG A 783 5.30 -16.59 10.11
C ARG A 783 4.35 -16.11 9.01
N GLN A 784 3.44 -15.18 9.29
CA GLN A 784 2.47 -14.71 8.30
C GLN A 784 3.13 -13.79 7.25
N ARG A 785 3.98 -12.84 7.68
CA ARG A 785 4.76 -11.98 6.77
C ARG A 785 5.67 -12.85 5.89
N ARG A 786 6.43 -13.75 6.50
CA ARG A 786 7.33 -14.68 5.79
C ARG A 786 6.58 -15.54 4.76
N GLN A 787 5.45 -16.14 5.13
CA GLN A 787 4.60 -16.91 4.20
C GLN A 787 3.93 -16.05 3.11
N MET A 788 3.83 -14.72 3.27
CA MET A 788 3.43 -13.83 2.19
C MET A 788 4.61 -13.54 1.26
N ALA A 789 5.77 -13.21 1.80
CA ALA A 789 7.00 -12.96 1.06
C ALA A 789 7.44 -14.20 0.24
N GLU A 790 7.32 -15.40 0.79
CA GLU A 790 7.56 -16.67 0.08
C GLU A 790 6.67 -16.80 -1.17
N ARG A 791 5.36 -16.54 -1.05
CA ARG A 791 4.44 -16.54 -2.20
C ARG A 791 4.73 -15.42 -3.20
N MET A 792 5.16 -14.25 -2.72
CA MET A 792 5.61 -13.16 -3.60
C MET A 792 6.88 -13.53 -4.38
N ALA A 793 7.81 -14.26 -3.75
CA ALA A 793 9.02 -14.78 -4.38
C ALA A 793 8.73 -15.85 -5.45
N LEU A 794 7.72 -16.71 -5.24
CA LEU A 794 7.29 -17.66 -6.27
C LEU A 794 6.64 -16.96 -7.47
N ASN A 795 5.76 -15.98 -7.21
CA ASN A 795 4.98 -15.35 -8.28
C ASN A 795 5.80 -14.35 -9.11
N ALA A 796 6.73 -13.61 -8.51
CA ALA A 796 7.39 -12.48 -9.16
C ALA A 796 8.24 -12.87 -10.40
N PRO A 797 9.07 -13.93 -10.38
CA PRO A 797 9.79 -14.38 -11.57
C PRO A 797 8.87 -14.76 -12.72
N ILE A 798 7.79 -15.50 -12.45
CA ILE A 798 6.89 -16.03 -13.50
C ILE A 798 6.05 -14.89 -14.08
N GLN A 799 5.34 -14.16 -13.23
CA GLN A 799 4.45 -13.07 -13.64
C GLN A 799 5.24 -11.89 -14.23
N GLY A 800 6.42 -11.59 -13.66
CA GLY A 800 7.31 -10.55 -14.14
C GLY A 800 7.94 -10.88 -15.48
N SER A 801 8.39 -12.13 -15.69
CA SER A 801 8.89 -12.53 -17.01
C SER A 801 7.79 -12.49 -18.07
N ALA A 802 6.55 -12.83 -17.74
CA ALA A 802 5.43 -12.68 -18.67
C ALA A 802 5.18 -11.21 -19.03
N ALA A 803 5.30 -10.30 -18.06
CA ALA A 803 5.20 -8.86 -18.29
C ALA A 803 6.37 -8.34 -19.15
N ASP A 804 7.60 -8.79 -18.88
CA ASP A 804 8.79 -8.40 -19.64
C ASP A 804 8.70 -8.88 -21.11
N ILE A 805 8.21 -10.10 -21.34
CA ILE A 805 8.05 -10.68 -22.68
C ILE A 805 6.98 -9.94 -23.50
N ILE A 806 5.81 -9.62 -22.93
CA ILE A 806 4.78 -8.86 -23.67
C ILE A 806 5.27 -7.43 -23.97
N LYS A 807 6.06 -6.81 -23.08
CA LYS A 807 6.70 -5.51 -23.34
C LYS A 807 7.70 -5.58 -24.50
N LEU A 808 8.58 -6.58 -24.52
CA LEU A 808 9.50 -6.81 -25.66
C LEU A 808 8.73 -7.06 -26.96
N ALA A 809 7.64 -7.84 -26.91
CA ALA A 809 6.80 -8.10 -28.08
C ALA A 809 6.16 -6.82 -28.62
N MET A 810 5.68 -5.92 -27.76
CA MET A 810 5.15 -4.61 -28.18
C MET A 810 6.20 -3.77 -28.92
N LEU A 811 7.45 -3.76 -28.44
CA LEU A 811 8.55 -3.07 -29.11
C LEU A 811 8.89 -3.70 -30.47
N GLY A 812 8.94 -5.03 -30.54
CA GLY A 812 9.17 -5.77 -31.78
C GLY A 812 8.07 -5.55 -32.82
N VAL A 813 6.80 -5.59 -32.40
CA VAL A 813 5.64 -5.32 -33.25
C VAL A 813 5.66 -3.87 -33.73
N GLN A 814 5.81 -2.89 -32.84
CA GLN A 814 5.81 -1.48 -33.23
C GLN A 814 6.93 -1.17 -34.24
N ARG A 815 8.16 -1.61 -33.96
CA ARG A 815 9.30 -1.45 -34.89
C ARG A 815 8.99 -2.04 -36.26
N GLU A 816 8.41 -3.23 -36.32
CA GLU A 816 8.13 -3.91 -37.60
C GLU A 816 6.95 -3.27 -38.37
N LEU A 817 5.97 -2.67 -37.67
CA LEU A 817 4.93 -1.84 -38.31
C LEU A 817 5.57 -0.58 -38.94
N ASP A 818 6.44 0.09 -38.20
CA ASP A 818 7.13 1.32 -38.65
C ASP A 818 8.12 1.05 -39.80
N GLU A 819 8.96 0.00 -39.69
CA GLU A 819 9.94 -0.40 -40.72
C GLU A 819 9.29 -0.87 -42.04
N ARG A 820 8.05 -1.37 -41.98
CA ARG A 820 7.26 -1.76 -43.16
C ARG A 820 6.34 -0.64 -43.68
N GLU A 821 6.37 0.54 -43.07
CA GLU A 821 5.50 1.70 -43.39
C GLU A 821 3.99 1.34 -43.38
N LEU A 822 3.56 0.48 -42.45
CA LEU A 822 2.17 0.01 -42.36
C LEU A 822 1.26 1.07 -41.72
N GLY A 823 0.03 1.20 -42.22
CA GLY A 823 -0.99 2.09 -41.65
C GLY A 823 -1.66 1.52 -40.40
N SER A 824 -1.54 0.21 -40.16
CA SER A 824 -2.06 -0.49 -38.97
C SER A 824 -1.32 -0.11 -37.68
N ARG A 825 -2.01 -0.14 -36.53
CA ARG A 825 -1.47 0.39 -35.26
C ARG A 825 -1.93 -0.33 -34.00
N LEU A 826 -1.05 -0.43 -33.01
CA LEU A 826 -1.37 -0.94 -31.67
C LEU A 826 -2.38 -0.01 -30.96
N LEU A 827 -3.39 -0.60 -30.31
CA LEU A 827 -4.41 0.12 -29.55
C LEU A 827 -4.33 -0.18 -28.06
N LEU A 828 -4.34 -1.47 -27.68
CA LEU A 828 -4.46 -1.90 -26.29
C LEU A 828 -3.50 -3.05 -25.94
N GLN A 829 -3.08 -3.06 -24.69
CA GLN A 829 -2.43 -4.18 -24.02
C GLN A 829 -3.32 -4.61 -22.84
N VAL A 830 -3.74 -5.88 -22.79
CA VAL A 830 -4.65 -6.40 -21.77
C VAL A 830 -4.17 -7.77 -21.29
N HIS A 831 -3.50 -7.81 -20.14
CA HIS A 831 -2.88 -9.01 -19.57
C HIS A 831 -1.78 -9.62 -20.47
N ASP A 832 -2.13 -10.58 -21.33
CA ASP A 832 -1.32 -11.26 -22.33
C ASP A 832 -1.85 -11.07 -23.78
N GLU A 833 -2.91 -10.29 -23.94
CA GLU A 833 -3.57 -9.90 -25.20
C GLU A 833 -3.03 -8.56 -25.74
N LEU A 834 -2.65 -8.50 -27.03
CA LEU A 834 -2.48 -7.26 -27.80
C LEU A 834 -3.69 -7.05 -28.73
N VAL A 835 -4.11 -5.79 -28.90
CA VAL A 835 -5.18 -5.39 -29.83
C VAL A 835 -4.64 -4.37 -30.83
N VAL A 836 -4.85 -4.62 -32.12
CA VAL A 836 -4.38 -3.81 -33.25
C VAL A 836 -5.56 -3.35 -34.11
N GLU A 837 -5.53 -2.09 -34.55
CA GLU A 837 -6.41 -1.55 -35.60
C GLU A 837 -5.74 -1.82 -36.96
N VAL A 838 -6.40 -2.57 -37.85
CA VAL A 838 -5.82 -3.02 -39.12
C VAL A 838 -6.31 -2.15 -40.28
N ALA A 839 -5.38 -1.60 -41.07
CA ALA A 839 -5.69 -0.83 -42.26
C ALA A 839 -6.06 -1.72 -43.45
N GLU A 840 -6.79 -1.16 -44.42
CA GLU A 840 -7.31 -1.89 -45.58
C GLU A 840 -6.21 -2.60 -46.37
N GLY A 841 -6.34 -3.92 -46.51
CA GLY A 841 -5.37 -4.78 -47.22
C GLY A 841 -4.18 -5.28 -46.39
N GLU A 842 -3.96 -4.79 -45.17
CA GLU A 842 -2.74 -5.12 -44.39
C GLU A 842 -2.87 -6.38 -43.51
N ARG A 843 -4.09 -6.89 -43.27
CA ARG A 843 -4.43 -8.00 -42.36
C ARG A 843 -3.40 -9.14 -42.31
N GLN A 844 -3.07 -9.72 -43.46
CA GLN A 844 -2.17 -10.90 -43.52
C GLN A 844 -0.74 -10.54 -43.08
N VAL A 845 -0.29 -9.34 -43.41
CA VAL A 845 1.04 -8.84 -43.02
C VAL A 845 1.06 -8.56 -41.52
N VAL A 846 0.04 -7.91 -40.97
CA VAL A 846 -0.06 -7.63 -39.54
C VAL A 846 -0.17 -8.90 -38.70
N GLU A 847 -0.92 -9.92 -39.17
CA GLU A 847 -0.96 -11.23 -38.50
C GLU A 847 0.42 -11.92 -38.52
N GLU A 848 1.17 -11.85 -39.62
CA GLU A 848 2.55 -12.35 -39.70
C GLU A 848 3.47 -11.61 -38.72
N VAL A 849 3.38 -10.28 -38.65
CA VAL A 849 4.15 -9.42 -37.73
C VAL A 849 3.85 -9.81 -36.28
N LEU A 850 2.58 -9.90 -35.89
CA LEU A 850 2.18 -10.29 -34.53
C LEU A 850 2.72 -11.68 -34.17
N ARG A 851 2.46 -12.69 -35.01
CA ARG A 851 2.93 -14.07 -34.76
C ARG A 851 4.45 -14.15 -34.65
N THR A 852 5.17 -13.42 -35.49
CA THR A 852 6.64 -13.45 -35.52
C THR A 852 7.24 -12.71 -34.33
N GLN A 853 6.86 -11.46 -34.10
CA GLN A 853 7.46 -10.61 -33.07
C GLN A 853 7.05 -11.06 -31.65
N MET A 854 5.81 -11.52 -31.44
CA MET A 854 5.41 -12.13 -30.17
C MET A 854 6.06 -13.51 -29.97
N GLY A 855 6.11 -14.35 -31.01
CA GLY A 855 6.70 -15.70 -30.93
C GLY A 855 8.23 -15.69 -30.73
N ALA A 856 8.92 -14.63 -31.17
CA ALA A 856 10.36 -14.45 -31.06
C ALA A 856 10.82 -13.47 -29.96
N ALA A 857 9.89 -12.93 -29.15
CA ALA A 857 10.19 -11.90 -28.15
C ALA A 857 11.28 -12.29 -27.15
N VAL A 858 11.37 -13.59 -26.78
CA VAL A 858 12.51 -14.15 -26.05
C VAL A 858 12.69 -15.62 -26.44
N ALA A 859 13.94 -16.11 -26.40
CA ALA A 859 14.23 -17.52 -26.61
C ALA A 859 13.99 -18.34 -25.32
N LEU A 860 12.92 -19.14 -25.31
CA LEU A 860 12.63 -20.14 -24.26
C LEU A 860 12.88 -21.56 -24.77
N ASP A 861 12.99 -22.53 -23.85
CA ASP A 861 13.06 -23.96 -24.21
C ASP A 861 11.76 -24.51 -24.83
N VAL A 862 10.67 -23.77 -24.73
CA VAL A 862 9.36 -24.10 -25.28
C VAL A 862 8.91 -22.99 -26.23
N PRO A 863 8.23 -23.31 -27.36
CA PRO A 863 7.77 -22.28 -28.29
C PRO A 863 6.78 -21.33 -27.61
N LEU A 864 6.73 -20.06 -28.02
CA LEU A 864 5.70 -19.10 -27.61
C LEU A 864 4.57 -19.08 -28.64
N ASP A 865 3.53 -19.88 -28.41
CA ASP A 865 2.38 -19.94 -29.33
C ASP A 865 1.41 -18.76 -29.10
N VAL A 866 0.93 -18.19 -30.19
CA VAL A 866 0.04 -17.02 -30.21
C VAL A 866 -1.26 -17.38 -30.92
N SER A 867 -2.38 -17.22 -30.21
CA SER A 867 -3.72 -17.28 -30.81
C SER A 867 -4.02 -15.92 -31.44
N VAL A 868 -4.71 -15.90 -32.59
CA VAL A 868 -5.06 -14.67 -33.32
C VAL A 868 -6.51 -14.75 -33.77
N GLY A 869 -7.24 -13.64 -33.64
CA GLY A 869 -8.65 -13.51 -34.00
C GLY A 869 -8.94 -12.12 -34.56
N ALA A 870 -9.90 -12.03 -35.48
CA ALA A 870 -10.16 -10.80 -36.24
C ALA A 870 -11.67 -10.55 -36.39
N GLY A 871 -12.08 -9.28 -36.34
CA GLY A 871 -13.48 -8.90 -36.48
C GLY A 871 -13.73 -7.38 -36.32
N GLU A 872 -14.96 -6.94 -36.56
CA GLU A 872 -15.34 -5.53 -36.49
C GLU A 872 -15.33 -4.95 -35.07
N THR A 873 -15.55 -5.81 -34.06
CA THR A 873 -15.51 -5.44 -32.64
C THR A 873 -14.52 -6.29 -31.85
N TRP A 874 -14.11 -5.79 -30.68
CA TRP A 874 -13.22 -6.53 -29.77
C TRP A 874 -13.88 -7.81 -29.21
N HIS A 875 -15.21 -7.92 -29.28
CA HIS A 875 -15.87 -9.21 -29.03
C HIS A 875 -15.67 -10.18 -30.20
N ASP A 876 -15.89 -9.73 -31.44
CA ASP A 876 -15.84 -10.60 -32.64
C ASP A 876 -14.42 -11.06 -32.95
N ALA A 877 -13.42 -10.23 -32.64
CA ALA A 877 -12.01 -10.58 -32.71
C ALA A 877 -11.53 -11.47 -31.55
N GLY A 878 -12.34 -11.68 -30.50
CA GLY A 878 -11.99 -12.54 -29.36
C GLY A 878 -12.08 -14.05 -29.67
N HIS A 879 -11.18 -14.84 -29.08
CA HIS A 879 -11.06 -16.30 -29.32
C HIS A 879 -12.09 -17.14 -28.53
#